data_AF-A0AB34GYH8-F1
#
_entry.id   AF-A0AB34GYH8-F1
#
_cell.length_a   1.000
_cell.length_b   1.000
_cell.length_c   1.000
_cell.angle_alpha   90.00
_cell.angle_beta   90.00
_cell.angle_gamma   90.00
#
_symmetry.space_group_name_H-M   'P 1'
#
loop_
_entity.id
_entity.type
_entity.pdbx_description
1 polymer ?
#
loop_
_entity_poly.entity_id
_entity_poly.type
_entity_poly.pdbx_seq_one_letter_code
_entity_poly.pdbx_strand_id
1 'polypeptide(L)'
;MVRTWVTPKGDVPYVLSSLLHQDSSTNQTWLLVTSPRTRRTAGPLYQCSLIQDQLHCQPVENVPIPKRRYRGVTVVRNHHGVLICIQVPTRWPQSLSSELTGNCILLAPDLRPRAQVYFSDLEKLLDPDAPVDAGDCSRNKKGSTENTARQRRDLKVEEEEETEDEDEEAAGTEIAIILDGSGSIDPPDFQRAKDFISNMMKNIYEKCFECSFALVQYGEVIQTELDLQDSQDVTASLARVQNITQVGSVTKTASAMQHVLDNIFTPSHGSREKASKVMVVLTDGDIFGDPLSLTTVIDSTKMQGVERFAIGVGDAFNKTRAYNELKLIASDPDEDHAFKVTNYSALDGLLSKLQQSIISVEGTVGDALHYQLAQVGFSAQILDEGQVLLGAVGAFDWSGGTLFYNMSSRKGRFLNQTAVDAKAVQYSYLGYSVAVLHKACGLSYVAGAPRHKQRGAVFELRKEGKETNFVPVLEGEQMGSYFGSELCPVDVDMDGTTDLLLVAAPFYHVQGEEGRVYVYRVNKQDGSFSLVRTLSGHPRLTYARFGFAMATVGDISQDELIDVAIGAPLEDFGADDGVGFGSVYIYNGHSTNQLADLSTYQPQRIRASVVAPGLQYFGTSVAGGLDFSGDGLADITVGALGQAAVLRSRPVVRLKLSMTFTPKALPVGFHSSVNVNLCFEVSYVSPAAESGLKETSLNFTVDVDVVKQRKRLQCSDERLCQSSLREWGTGPCLCEPFLLVPTEGQLCQEDCFSNISVKVSYQLQTPEGRRDHPQPILDFYAEPSAIFQLPYEKACKNKLFCVAELQLATTLSQ
;
A
#
# COMPACT_ATOMS: atom_id res chain seq x y z
N MET A 1 8.33 -21.92 22.81
CA MET A 1 7.91 -21.59 21.43
C MET A 1 6.58 -20.87 21.50
N VAL A 2 6.42 -19.81 20.71
CA VAL A 2 5.11 -19.18 20.51
C VAL A 2 4.21 -20.20 19.81
N ARG A 3 2.96 -20.36 20.24
CA ARG A 3 2.00 -21.21 19.53
C ARG A 3 1.67 -20.50 18.22
N THR A 4 1.86 -21.19 17.11
CA THR A 4 1.62 -20.65 15.77
C THR A 4 0.65 -21.55 15.05
N TRP A 5 -0.23 -20.93 14.26
CA TRP A 5 -1.13 -21.64 13.37
C TRP A 5 -0.92 -21.15 11.96
N VAL A 6 -0.89 -22.08 11.00
CA VAL A 6 -0.69 -21.74 9.58
C VAL A 6 -1.86 -22.29 8.80
N THR A 7 -2.35 -21.52 7.83
CA THR A 7 -3.39 -22.00 6.93
C THR A 7 -2.94 -23.28 6.20
N PRO A 8 -3.85 -24.23 5.92
CA PRO A 8 -3.48 -25.52 5.33
C PRO A 8 -2.67 -25.37 4.04
N LYS A 9 -1.65 -26.23 3.84
CA LYS A 9 -0.92 -26.32 2.56
C LYS A 9 -1.84 -26.98 1.51
N GLY A 10 -2.15 -26.29 0.42
CA GLY A 10 -3.02 -26.80 -0.65
C GLY A 10 -3.70 -25.70 -1.48
N ASP A 11 -4.64 -26.09 -2.34
CA ASP A 11 -5.23 -25.20 -3.36
C ASP A 11 -6.14 -24.09 -2.81
N VAL A 12 -6.63 -24.17 -1.57
CA VAL A 12 -7.61 -23.21 -1.02
C VAL A 12 -7.52 -23.04 0.51
N PRO A 13 -7.38 -21.80 1.04
CA PRO A 13 -7.19 -20.55 0.32
C PRO A 13 -5.73 -20.34 -0.10
N TYR A 14 -5.51 -19.91 -1.35
CA TYR A 14 -4.22 -19.33 -1.75
C TYR A 14 -4.19 -17.89 -1.25
N VAL A 15 -3.46 -17.62 -0.16
CA VAL A 15 -3.46 -16.31 0.51
C VAL A 15 -2.67 -15.26 -0.29
N LEU A 16 -3.27 -14.09 -0.50
CA LEU A 16 -2.58 -12.87 -0.95
C LEU A 16 -2.34 -11.90 0.22
N SER A 17 -3.37 -11.68 1.02
CA SER A 17 -3.32 -10.87 2.23
C SER A 17 -4.15 -11.49 3.35
N SER A 18 -3.79 -11.17 4.58
CA SER A 18 -4.47 -11.65 5.79
C SER A 18 -4.82 -10.50 6.72
N LEU A 19 -5.97 -10.57 7.38
CA LEU A 19 -6.38 -9.64 8.44
C LEU A 19 -7.25 -10.33 9.49
N LEU A 20 -7.26 -9.80 10.70
CA LEU A 20 -8.17 -10.23 11.76
C LEU A 20 -9.42 -9.36 11.77
N HIS A 21 -10.58 -9.99 11.95
CA HIS A 21 -11.88 -9.33 12.02
C HIS A 21 -12.70 -9.92 13.17
N GLN A 22 -13.35 -9.07 13.96
CA GLN A 22 -14.20 -9.51 15.06
C GLN A 22 -15.66 -9.21 14.73
N ASP A 23 -16.50 -10.23 14.85
CA ASP A 23 -17.95 -10.06 14.80
C ASP A 23 -18.43 -9.51 16.14
N SER A 24 -18.93 -8.27 16.14
CA SER A 24 -19.39 -7.57 17.34
C SER A 24 -20.61 -8.22 18.00
N SER A 25 -21.37 -9.06 17.28
CA SER A 25 -22.57 -9.72 17.82
C SER A 25 -22.24 -10.98 18.62
N THR A 26 -21.23 -11.73 18.18
CA THR A 26 -20.80 -13.00 18.80
C THR A 26 -19.51 -12.85 19.62
N ASN A 27 -18.82 -11.71 19.48
CA ASN A 27 -17.48 -11.45 19.98
C ASN A 27 -16.43 -12.44 19.45
N GLN A 28 -16.74 -13.14 18.36
CA GLN A 28 -15.87 -14.13 17.75
C GLN A 28 -14.92 -13.45 16.74
N THR A 29 -13.64 -13.75 16.87
CA THR A 29 -12.61 -13.27 15.95
C THR A 29 -12.36 -14.31 14.85
N TRP A 30 -12.32 -13.83 13.62
CA TRP A 30 -12.07 -14.59 12.41
C TRP A 30 -10.77 -14.10 11.76
N LEU A 31 -10.01 -15.04 11.21
CA LEU A 31 -8.94 -14.73 10.27
C LEU A 31 -9.54 -14.63 8.88
N LEU A 32 -9.51 -13.45 8.27
CA LEU A 32 -9.93 -13.25 6.89
C LEU A 32 -8.70 -13.30 5.98
N VAL A 33 -8.80 -14.08 4.91
CA VAL A 33 -7.74 -14.19 3.90
C VAL A 33 -8.29 -13.97 2.50
N THR A 34 -7.59 -13.15 1.73
CA THR A 34 -7.93 -12.89 0.33
C THR A 34 -7.27 -13.93 -0.58
N SER A 35 -7.93 -14.23 -1.70
CA SER A 35 -7.44 -15.24 -2.64
C SER A 35 -7.63 -14.82 -4.09
N PRO A 36 -6.66 -15.07 -5.00
CA PRO A 36 -6.82 -14.79 -6.41
C PRO A 36 -7.80 -15.77 -7.04
N ARG A 37 -8.31 -15.44 -8.24
CA ARG A 37 -9.10 -16.40 -9.00
C ARG A 37 -8.20 -17.40 -9.70
N THR A 38 -8.21 -18.65 -9.25
CA THR A 38 -7.61 -19.78 -9.96
C THR A 38 -8.71 -20.71 -10.47
N ARG A 39 -8.36 -21.74 -11.26
CA ARG A 39 -9.34 -22.79 -11.63
C ARG A 39 -9.88 -23.56 -10.41
N ARG A 40 -9.29 -23.37 -9.22
CA ARG A 40 -9.52 -24.14 -8.00
C ARG A 40 -10.06 -23.33 -6.81
N THR A 41 -10.00 -22.00 -6.84
CA THR A 41 -10.51 -21.16 -5.74
C THR A 41 -12.02 -20.89 -5.87
N ALA A 42 -12.74 -21.04 -4.75
CA ALA A 42 -14.19 -20.90 -4.66
C ALA A 42 -14.68 -19.45 -4.51
N GLY A 43 -13.81 -18.49 -4.18
CA GLY A 43 -14.16 -17.09 -4.00
C GLY A 43 -12.96 -16.20 -3.64
N PRO A 44 -13.16 -14.87 -3.60
CA PRO A 44 -12.11 -13.89 -3.34
C PRO A 44 -11.76 -13.71 -1.85
N LEU A 45 -12.61 -14.19 -0.94
CA LEU A 45 -12.47 -14.03 0.50
C LEU A 45 -12.82 -15.32 1.23
N TYR A 46 -12.00 -15.70 2.21
CA TYR A 46 -12.24 -16.82 3.10
C TYR A 46 -12.20 -16.34 4.54
N GLN A 47 -13.04 -16.93 5.37
CA GLN A 47 -13.00 -16.81 6.82
C GLN A 47 -12.40 -18.10 7.39
N CYS A 48 -11.46 -17.97 8.32
CA CYS A 48 -10.83 -19.07 9.00
C CYS A 48 -11.08 -18.96 10.50
N SER A 49 -11.37 -20.10 11.13
CA SER A 49 -11.49 -20.23 12.59
C SER A 49 -10.60 -21.34 13.11
N LEU A 50 -10.38 -21.31 14.42
CA LEU A 50 -9.65 -22.34 15.12
C LEU A 50 -10.62 -23.45 15.55
N ILE A 51 -10.45 -24.66 15.01
CA ILE A 51 -11.20 -25.86 15.41
C ILE A 51 -10.18 -26.95 15.74
N GLN A 52 -10.26 -27.53 16.94
CA GLN A 52 -9.33 -28.58 17.40
C GLN A 52 -7.84 -28.19 17.22
N ASP A 53 -7.49 -26.93 17.50
CA ASP A 53 -6.12 -26.39 17.36
C ASP A 53 -5.58 -26.35 15.92
N GLN A 54 -6.47 -26.36 14.92
CA GLN A 54 -6.12 -26.21 13.51
C GLN A 54 -6.95 -25.11 12.87
N LEU A 55 -6.36 -24.43 11.88
CA LEU A 55 -7.06 -23.43 11.09
C LEU A 55 -7.93 -24.12 10.05
N HIS A 56 -9.23 -23.88 10.13
CA HIS A 56 -10.20 -24.32 9.14
C HIS A 56 -10.76 -23.11 8.41
N CYS A 57 -10.53 -23.06 7.10
CA CYS A 57 -10.92 -21.94 6.25
C CYS A 57 -12.09 -22.31 5.33
N GLN A 58 -13.06 -21.41 5.21
CA GLN A 58 -14.25 -21.57 4.39
C GLN A 58 -14.48 -20.29 3.58
N PRO A 59 -14.96 -20.36 2.33
CA PRO A 59 -15.28 -19.16 1.55
C PRO A 59 -16.39 -18.39 2.23
N VAL A 60 -16.30 -17.05 2.22
CA VAL A 60 -17.39 -16.21 2.74
C VAL A 60 -18.55 -16.26 1.75
N GLU A 61 -19.71 -16.72 2.23
CA GLU A 61 -20.91 -16.83 1.42
C GLU A 61 -21.42 -15.45 0.97
N ASN A 62 -22.08 -15.39 -0.18
CA ASN A 62 -22.70 -14.17 -0.73
C ASN A 62 -21.73 -13.05 -1.15
N VAL A 63 -20.42 -13.30 -1.20
CA VAL A 63 -19.48 -12.41 -1.91
C VAL A 63 -19.52 -12.77 -3.41
N PRO A 64 -20.07 -11.90 -4.29
CA PRO A 64 -20.20 -12.23 -5.71
C PRO A 64 -18.83 -12.45 -6.35
N ILE A 65 -18.68 -13.59 -7.02
CA ILE A 65 -17.48 -13.96 -7.75
C ILE A 65 -17.57 -13.31 -9.13
N PRO A 66 -16.66 -12.39 -9.50
CA PRO A 66 -16.66 -11.83 -10.84
C PRO A 66 -16.54 -12.93 -11.89
N LYS A 67 -17.34 -12.86 -12.97
CA LYS A 67 -17.34 -13.89 -14.04
C LYS A 67 -16.01 -14.00 -14.78
N ARG A 68 -15.11 -13.00 -14.71
CA ARG A 68 -13.76 -12.98 -15.31
C ARG A 68 -12.64 -13.08 -14.27
N ARG A 69 -11.38 -13.35 -14.69
CA ARG A 69 -10.22 -13.28 -13.79
C ARG A 69 -10.12 -11.86 -13.23
N TYR A 70 -9.95 -11.73 -11.91
CA TYR A 70 -9.66 -10.46 -11.25
C TYR A 70 -8.17 -10.40 -10.89
N ARG A 71 -7.57 -9.20 -10.95
CA ARG A 71 -6.11 -9.01 -10.83
C ARG A 71 -5.64 -8.56 -9.45
N GLY A 72 -6.55 -8.10 -8.58
CA GLY A 72 -6.23 -7.66 -7.22
C GLY A 72 -7.47 -7.65 -6.31
N VAL A 73 -7.23 -7.83 -5.01
CA VAL A 73 -8.26 -7.80 -3.98
C VAL A 73 -7.73 -7.00 -2.80
N THR A 74 -8.47 -5.95 -2.44
CA THR A 74 -8.18 -5.10 -1.28
C THR A 74 -9.24 -5.37 -0.23
N VAL A 75 -8.82 -5.60 1.01
CA VAL A 75 -9.75 -5.79 2.13
C VAL A 75 -9.31 -4.94 3.30
N VAL A 76 -10.26 -4.20 3.85
CA VAL A 76 -10.07 -3.38 5.05
C VAL A 76 -11.24 -3.57 6.00
N ARG A 77 -10.98 -3.33 7.29
CA ARG A 77 -11.97 -3.52 8.36
C ARG A 77 -12.01 -2.33 9.31
N ASN A 78 -13.15 -2.11 9.92
CA ASN A 78 -13.31 -1.29 11.11
C ASN A 78 -14.48 -1.83 11.95
N HIS A 79 -14.90 -1.08 12.97
CA HIS A 79 -16.01 -1.49 13.84
C HIS A 79 -17.38 -1.53 13.13
N HIS A 80 -17.54 -0.90 11.96
CA HIS A 80 -18.77 -0.95 11.16
C HIS A 80 -18.86 -2.17 10.25
N GLY A 81 -17.74 -2.88 10.00
CA GLY A 81 -17.70 -4.09 9.19
C GLY A 81 -16.45 -4.22 8.34
N VAL A 82 -16.60 -4.89 7.19
CA VAL A 82 -15.50 -5.25 6.29
C VAL A 82 -15.80 -4.76 4.89
N LEU A 83 -14.86 -4.08 4.25
CA LEU A 83 -14.96 -3.63 2.87
C LEU A 83 -13.99 -4.45 2.01
N ILE A 84 -14.51 -5.07 0.96
CA ILE A 84 -13.73 -5.78 -0.04
C ILE A 84 -13.87 -5.11 -1.40
N CYS A 85 -12.76 -4.77 -2.04
CA CYS A 85 -12.70 -4.20 -3.38
C CYS A 85 -11.93 -5.14 -4.31
N ILE A 86 -12.57 -5.53 -5.43
CA ILE A 86 -12.03 -6.48 -6.38
C ILE A 86 -11.77 -5.76 -7.70
N GLN A 87 -10.54 -5.85 -8.21
CA GLN A 87 -10.15 -5.22 -9.47
C GLN A 87 -10.57 -6.09 -10.66
N VAL A 88 -11.54 -5.61 -11.44
CA VAL A 88 -12.21 -6.37 -12.51
C VAL A 88 -11.94 -5.72 -13.87
N PRO A 89 -11.35 -6.45 -14.84
CA PRO A 89 -11.24 -5.99 -16.21
C PRO A 89 -12.55 -6.18 -16.96
N THR A 90 -13.00 -5.14 -17.65
CA THR A 90 -14.26 -5.12 -18.39
C THR A 90 -14.03 -4.66 -19.81
N ARG A 91 -14.72 -5.32 -20.75
CA ARG A 91 -14.71 -4.94 -22.17
C ARG A 91 -16.16 -4.82 -22.59
N TRP A 92 -16.55 -3.64 -23.07
CA TRP A 92 -17.88 -3.38 -23.57
C TRP A 92 -18.08 -4.11 -24.92
N PRO A 93 -19.29 -4.62 -25.22
CA PRO A 93 -19.60 -5.10 -26.56
C PRO A 93 -19.31 -3.96 -27.56
N GLN A 94 -18.58 -4.24 -28.64
CA GLN A 94 -18.17 -3.29 -29.69
C GLN A 94 -17.03 -2.30 -29.35
N SER A 95 -16.48 -2.29 -28.14
CA SER A 95 -15.29 -1.48 -27.82
C SER A 95 -13.96 -2.21 -28.11
N LEU A 96 -13.00 -1.50 -28.70
CA LEU A 96 -11.61 -1.93 -28.87
C LEU A 96 -10.81 -1.84 -27.54
N SER A 97 -11.22 -0.96 -26.63
CA SER A 97 -10.54 -0.75 -25.35
C SER A 97 -11.11 -1.61 -24.22
N SER A 98 -10.24 -2.03 -23.30
CA SER A 98 -10.62 -2.67 -22.04
C SER A 98 -10.46 -1.70 -20.88
N GLU A 99 -11.48 -1.63 -20.03
CA GLU A 99 -11.46 -0.87 -18.79
C GLU A 99 -10.96 -1.75 -17.63
N LEU A 100 -10.37 -1.13 -16.61
CA LEU A 100 -9.98 -1.76 -15.37
C LEU A 100 -10.42 -0.90 -14.19
N THR A 101 -11.41 -1.40 -13.45
CA THR A 101 -12.01 -0.68 -12.33
C THR A 101 -12.35 -1.62 -11.16
N GLY A 102 -12.80 -1.05 -10.05
CA GLY A 102 -13.16 -1.77 -8.84
C GLY A 102 -14.63 -2.19 -8.77
N ASN A 103 -14.86 -3.35 -8.19
CA ASN A 103 -16.14 -3.76 -7.60
C ASN A 103 -15.98 -3.83 -6.08
N CYS A 104 -16.57 -2.88 -5.34
CA CYS A 104 -16.46 -2.82 -3.89
C CYS A 104 -17.75 -3.26 -3.21
N ILE A 105 -17.62 -4.06 -2.16
CA ILE A 105 -18.73 -4.63 -1.37
C ILE A 105 -18.46 -4.33 0.10
N LEU A 106 -19.42 -3.67 0.75
CA LEU A 106 -19.42 -3.43 2.18
C LEU A 106 -20.21 -4.54 2.87
N LEU A 107 -19.53 -5.29 3.72
CA LEU A 107 -20.07 -6.35 4.57
C LEU A 107 -20.31 -5.80 5.98
N ALA A 108 -21.37 -6.28 6.63
CA ALA A 108 -21.61 -6.07 8.05
C ALA A 108 -20.56 -6.80 8.92
N PRO A 109 -20.51 -6.55 10.24
CA PRO A 109 -19.61 -7.29 11.15
C PRO A 109 -19.81 -8.81 11.14
N ASP A 110 -21.00 -9.29 10.81
CA ASP A 110 -21.32 -10.71 10.63
C ASP A 110 -21.01 -11.25 9.21
N LEU A 111 -20.29 -10.45 8.41
CA LEU A 111 -19.87 -10.72 7.03
C LEU A 111 -21.01 -10.82 6.01
N ARG A 112 -22.23 -10.40 6.35
CA ARG A 112 -23.33 -10.33 5.38
C ARG A 112 -23.22 -9.10 4.49
N PRO A 113 -23.46 -9.20 3.17
CA PRO A 113 -23.43 -8.03 2.28
C PRO A 113 -24.48 -6.98 2.66
N ARG A 114 -24.04 -5.74 2.84
CA ARG A 114 -24.91 -4.57 3.07
C ARG A 114 -25.09 -3.73 1.81
N ALA A 115 -23.99 -3.46 1.12
CA ALA A 115 -23.98 -2.64 -0.09
C ALA A 115 -22.91 -3.14 -1.07
N GLN A 116 -23.16 -2.94 -2.36
CA GLN A 116 -22.22 -3.24 -3.42
C GLN A 116 -22.28 -2.18 -4.50
N VAL A 117 -21.12 -1.74 -4.96
CA VAL A 117 -20.99 -0.81 -6.06
C VAL A 117 -19.90 -1.26 -7.01
N TYR A 118 -20.28 -1.24 -8.29
CA TYR A 118 -19.37 -1.46 -9.39
C TYR A 118 -19.11 -0.10 -10.06
N PHE A 119 -17.83 0.29 -10.13
CA PHE A 119 -17.42 1.62 -10.60
C PHE A 119 -17.21 1.68 -12.12
N SER A 120 -18.08 1.02 -12.89
CA SER A 120 -18.24 1.32 -14.32
C SER A 120 -18.92 2.69 -14.48
N ASP A 121 -18.51 3.47 -15.48
CA ASP A 121 -19.03 4.83 -15.71
C ASP A 121 -18.93 5.72 -14.47
N LEU A 122 -17.74 5.80 -13.86
CA LEU A 122 -17.51 6.52 -12.60
C LEU A 122 -18.08 7.95 -12.63
N GLU A 123 -18.03 8.64 -13.76
CA GLU A 123 -18.54 10.01 -13.95
C GLU A 123 -20.01 10.18 -13.52
N LYS A 124 -20.88 9.19 -13.75
CA LYS A 124 -22.30 9.25 -13.36
C LYS A 124 -22.50 9.17 -11.83
N LEU A 125 -21.54 8.56 -11.14
CA LEU A 125 -21.53 8.40 -9.70
C LEU A 125 -20.96 9.62 -8.98
N LEU A 126 -20.30 10.53 -9.72
CA LEU A 126 -19.70 11.72 -9.14
C LEU A 126 -20.75 12.79 -8.81
N ASP A 127 -20.47 13.51 -7.74
CA ASP A 127 -21.15 14.71 -7.29
C ASP A 127 -20.07 15.69 -6.78
N PRO A 128 -19.73 16.74 -7.56
CA PRO A 128 -18.71 17.71 -7.17
C PRO A 128 -19.02 18.45 -5.87
N ASP A 129 -20.31 18.60 -5.55
CA ASP A 129 -20.79 19.33 -4.38
C ASP A 129 -20.96 18.43 -3.16
N ALA A 130 -20.68 17.13 -3.27
CA ALA A 130 -20.78 16.22 -2.15
C ALA A 130 -19.82 16.65 -1.00
N PRO A 131 -20.34 16.72 0.24
CA PRO A 131 -19.57 17.18 1.38
C PRO A 131 -18.46 16.19 1.71
N VAL A 132 -17.29 16.72 2.08
CA VAL A 132 -16.15 15.96 2.59
C VAL A 132 -15.84 16.52 3.97
N ASP A 133 -15.99 15.68 4.99
CA ASP A 133 -15.75 16.06 6.38
C ASP A 133 -14.25 15.92 6.68
N ALA A 134 -13.50 16.99 6.41
CA ALA A 134 -12.08 17.11 6.69
C ALA A 134 -11.84 18.30 7.64
N GLY A 135 -11.12 18.06 8.74
CA GLY A 135 -10.70 19.07 9.70
C GLY A 135 -9.67 20.03 9.11
N ASP A 136 -9.70 21.31 9.52
CA ASP A 136 -8.77 22.33 9.05
C ASP A 136 -7.90 22.86 10.21
N CYS A 137 -6.67 22.36 10.28
CA CYS A 137 -5.65 22.81 11.24
C CYS A 137 -5.03 24.18 10.86
N SER A 138 -5.32 24.74 9.69
CA SER A 138 -4.62 25.91 9.13
C SER A 138 -5.11 27.26 9.68
N ARG A 139 -6.25 27.29 10.39
CA ARG A 139 -6.89 28.54 10.86
C ARG A 139 -6.17 29.27 12.00
N ASN A 140 -5.15 28.66 12.63
CA ASN A 140 -4.42 29.29 13.73
C ASN A 140 -3.23 30.17 13.32
N LYS A 141 -2.96 30.37 12.02
CA LYS A 141 -1.93 31.33 11.58
C LYS A 141 -2.52 32.70 11.25
N LYS A 142 -2.77 33.51 12.29
CA LYS A 142 -2.80 34.98 12.15
C LYS A 142 -1.47 35.53 12.68
N GLY A 143 -0.56 35.90 11.77
CA GLY A 143 0.65 36.63 12.13
C GLY A 143 1.69 36.73 11.03
N SER A 144 1.80 37.95 10.48
CA SER A 144 2.85 38.52 9.62
C SER A 144 2.94 38.11 8.14
N THR A 145 2.77 39.16 7.34
CA THR A 145 2.86 39.36 5.90
C THR A 145 4.29 39.32 5.34
N GLU A 146 4.33 39.05 4.03
CA GLU A 146 5.27 39.54 3.00
C GLU A 146 6.58 38.78 2.64
N ASN A 147 6.52 38.18 1.43
CA ASN A 147 7.42 38.35 0.27
C ASN A 147 8.96 38.22 0.46
N THR A 148 9.60 37.21 -0.16
CA THR A 148 10.19 37.29 -1.52
C THR A 148 11.06 36.07 -1.92
N ALA A 149 10.91 35.69 -3.20
CA ALA A 149 11.94 35.33 -4.20
C ALA A 149 12.85 34.07 -4.11
N ARG A 150 12.58 33.16 -5.07
CA ARG A 150 13.50 32.56 -6.08
C ARG A 150 14.92 32.15 -5.66
N GLN A 151 15.23 30.87 -5.89
CA GLN A 151 16.33 30.47 -6.80
C GLN A 151 16.16 29.02 -7.29
N ARG A 152 16.02 28.86 -8.62
CA ARG A 152 16.13 27.60 -9.36
C ARG A 152 17.59 27.39 -9.76
N ARG A 153 18.06 26.14 -9.74
CA ARG A 153 19.21 25.66 -10.52
C ARG A 153 18.73 24.48 -11.36
N ASP A 154 18.83 24.63 -12.68
CA ASP A 154 18.69 23.57 -13.68
C ASP A 154 19.92 22.66 -13.64
N LEU A 155 19.76 21.35 -13.87
CA LEU A 155 20.79 20.47 -14.43
C LEU A 155 20.15 19.23 -15.08
N LYS A 156 20.73 18.87 -16.22
CA LYS A 156 20.28 17.96 -17.29
C LYS A 156 20.22 16.48 -16.88
N VAL A 157 19.34 15.73 -17.54
CA VAL A 157 19.29 14.25 -17.54
C VAL A 157 19.84 13.76 -18.89
N GLU A 158 20.73 12.77 -18.86
CA GLU A 158 21.17 11.95 -19.99
C GLU A 158 20.44 10.60 -19.91
N GLU A 159 20.00 10.10 -21.06
CA GLU A 159 19.34 8.79 -21.26
C GLU A 159 20.39 7.74 -21.63
N GLU A 160 20.26 6.53 -21.09
CA GLU A 160 20.84 5.32 -21.67
C GLU A 160 19.78 4.19 -21.61
N GLU A 161 19.62 3.53 -22.77
CA GLU A 161 18.79 2.35 -23.04
C GLU A 161 19.52 1.07 -22.63
N GLU A 162 18.78 -0.03 -22.40
CA GLU A 162 19.08 -1.34 -23.01
C GLU A 162 17.96 -2.39 -22.78
N THR A 163 17.38 -2.81 -23.93
CA THR A 163 17.06 -4.16 -24.45
C THR A 163 16.02 -5.12 -23.84
N GLU A 164 15.34 -5.75 -24.80
CA GLU A 164 14.12 -6.56 -24.83
C GLU A 164 14.36 -8.06 -24.57
N ASP A 165 13.30 -8.77 -24.16
CA ASP A 165 13.15 -10.23 -24.33
C ASP A 165 11.80 -10.55 -25.02
N GLU A 166 11.92 -11.09 -26.24
CA GLU A 166 11.13 -12.09 -26.98
C GLU A 166 9.58 -11.98 -27.13
N ASP A 167 9.18 -11.47 -28.31
CA ASP A 167 8.18 -11.96 -29.26
C ASP A 167 6.84 -12.56 -28.75
N GLU A 168 5.92 -11.68 -28.31
CA GLU A 168 4.51 -11.81 -28.69
C GLU A 168 4.31 -10.89 -29.92
N GLU A 169 3.91 -11.43 -31.08
CA GLU A 169 3.57 -10.60 -32.26
C GLU A 169 2.69 -9.42 -31.86
N ALA A 170 3.27 -8.23 -31.85
CA ALA A 170 2.64 -7.04 -31.33
C ALA A 170 1.43 -6.65 -32.20
N ALA A 171 0.32 -6.33 -31.54
CA ALA A 171 -0.94 -5.99 -32.19
C ALA A 171 -0.93 -4.51 -32.60
N GLY A 172 -0.24 -4.19 -33.69
CA GLY A 172 -0.21 -2.82 -34.25
C GLY A 172 -1.53 -2.37 -34.90
N THR A 173 -1.56 -1.15 -35.45
CA THR A 173 -2.75 -0.53 -36.05
C THR A 173 -2.55 -0.26 -37.55
N GLU A 174 -3.55 -0.57 -38.37
CA GLU A 174 -3.54 -0.39 -39.83
C GLU A 174 -4.60 0.63 -40.24
N ILE A 175 -4.16 1.73 -40.86
CA ILE A 175 -5.02 2.86 -41.21
C ILE A 175 -5.06 2.98 -42.74
N ALA A 176 -6.21 2.67 -43.32
CA ALA A 176 -6.48 2.86 -44.74
C ALA A 176 -7.25 4.16 -44.98
N ILE A 177 -6.63 5.10 -45.67
CA ILE A 177 -7.24 6.38 -46.04
C ILE A 177 -7.82 6.25 -47.44
N ILE A 178 -9.10 6.60 -47.58
CA ILE A 178 -9.82 6.60 -48.85
C ILE A 178 -10.06 8.07 -49.23
N LEU A 179 -9.34 8.52 -50.25
CA LEU A 179 -9.36 9.89 -50.74
C LEU A 179 -10.22 10.00 -52.01
N ASP A 180 -11.24 10.85 -51.94
CA ASP A 180 -12.00 11.25 -53.12
C ASP A 180 -11.13 12.09 -54.06
N GLY A 181 -10.92 11.57 -55.26
CA GLY A 181 -10.23 12.25 -56.35
C GLY A 181 -11.16 12.53 -57.51
N SER A 182 -12.48 12.52 -57.32
CA SER A 182 -13.46 12.69 -58.39
C SER A 182 -13.48 14.11 -58.99
N GLY A 183 -14.26 14.30 -60.05
CA GLY A 183 -14.33 15.57 -60.77
C GLY A 183 -15.08 16.70 -60.06
N SER A 184 -15.70 16.44 -58.90
CA SER A 184 -16.35 17.47 -58.07
C SER A 184 -15.36 18.30 -57.26
N ILE A 185 -14.16 17.76 -57.00
CA ILE A 185 -13.14 18.43 -56.20
C ILE A 185 -12.27 19.31 -57.10
N ASP A 186 -12.20 20.60 -56.79
CA ASP A 186 -11.30 21.51 -57.49
C ASP A 186 -9.82 21.19 -57.18
N PRO A 187 -8.87 21.34 -58.13
CA PRO A 187 -7.47 20.99 -57.91
C PRO A 187 -6.80 21.61 -56.67
N PRO A 188 -7.11 22.88 -56.28
CA PRO A 188 -6.61 23.43 -55.02
C PRO A 188 -7.17 22.75 -53.78
N ASP A 189 -8.42 22.28 -53.81
CA ASP A 189 -9.03 21.51 -52.71
C ASP A 189 -8.46 20.10 -52.62
N PHE A 190 -8.18 19.47 -53.76
CA PHE A 190 -7.48 18.19 -53.80
C PHE A 190 -6.07 18.31 -53.20
N GLN A 191 -5.33 19.39 -53.49
CA GLN A 191 -4.05 19.66 -52.83
C GLN A 191 -4.20 19.84 -51.32
N ARG A 192 -5.23 20.56 -50.85
CA ARG A 192 -5.50 20.69 -49.40
C ARG A 192 -5.82 19.35 -48.75
N ALA A 193 -6.53 18.45 -49.44
CA ALA A 193 -6.80 17.10 -48.94
C ALA A 193 -5.49 16.29 -48.78
N LYS A 194 -4.57 16.37 -49.75
CA LYS A 194 -3.23 15.76 -49.65
C LYS A 194 -2.42 16.35 -48.50
N ASP A 195 -2.47 17.67 -48.30
CA ASP A 195 -1.77 18.34 -47.20
C ASP A 195 -2.32 17.89 -45.84
N PHE A 196 -3.65 17.78 -45.70
CA PHE A 196 -4.30 17.24 -44.51
C PHE A 196 -3.85 15.80 -44.22
N ILE A 197 -3.91 14.92 -45.23
CA ILE A 197 -3.49 13.51 -45.08
C ILE A 197 -2.00 13.43 -44.71
N SER A 198 -1.14 14.20 -45.38
CA SER A 198 0.29 14.24 -45.09
C SER A 198 0.56 14.73 -43.67
N ASN A 199 -0.15 15.75 -43.18
CA ASN A 199 -0.01 16.25 -41.81
C ASN A 199 -0.55 15.25 -40.78
N MET A 200 -1.66 14.57 -41.09
CA MET A 200 -2.23 13.52 -40.24
C MET A 200 -1.25 12.35 -40.11
N MET A 201 -0.75 11.83 -41.23
CA MET A 201 0.23 10.76 -41.26
C MET A 201 1.49 11.14 -40.51
N LYS A 202 2.06 12.31 -40.77
CA LYS A 202 3.25 12.80 -40.08
C LYS A 202 3.05 12.81 -38.56
N ASN A 203 1.96 13.39 -38.09
CA ASN A 203 1.68 13.51 -36.66
C ASN A 203 1.37 12.16 -36.00
N ILE A 204 0.78 11.20 -36.72
CA ILE A 204 0.53 9.84 -36.20
C ILE A 204 1.83 9.03 -36.19
N TYR A 205 2.67 9.13 -37.22
CA TYR A 205 4.00 8.49 -37.22
C TYR A 205 4.88 9.00 -36.08
N GLU A 206 4.76 10.27 -35.68
CA GLU A 206 5.45 10.81 -34.51
C GLU A 206 4.93 10.22 -33.17
N LYS A 207 3.75 9.60 -33.16
CA LYS A 207 3.03 9.20 -31.94
C LYS A 207 2.73 7.71 -31.81
N CYS A 208 2.66 6.96 -32.90
CA CYS A 208 2.26 5.56 -32.92
C CYS A 208 3.38 4.71 -33.54
N PHE A 209 4.12 3.99 -32.69
CA PHE A 209 5.30 3.21 -33.09
C PHE A 209 4.96 1.97 -33.94
N GLU A 210 3.72 1.47 -33.89
CA GLU A 210 3.25 0.31 -34.66
C GLU A 210 2.08 0.62 -35.60
N CYS A 211 2.01 1.85 -36.13
CA CYS A 211 1.01 2.25 -37.11
C CYS A 211 1.51 2.06 -38.55
N SER A 212 0.69 1.45 -39.40
CA SER A 212 0.94 1.33 -40.84
C SER A 212 -0.16 2.01 -41.65
N PHE A 213 0.21 2.76 -42.68
CA PHE A 213 -0.72 3.52 -43.51
C PHE A 213 -0.84 2.95 -44.91
N ALA A 214 -2.07 2.94 -45.42
CA ALA A 214 -2.37 2.78 -46.83
C ALA A 214 -3.22 3.96 -47.31
N LEU A 215 -3.08 4.33 -48.57
CA LEU A 215 -3.85 5.41 -49.18
C LEU A 215 -4.39 4.95 -50.53
N VAL A 216 -5.71 5.00 -50.67
CA VAL A 216 -6.44 4.65 -51.90
C VAL A 216 -7.17 5.89 -52.38
N GLN A 217 -6.92 6.28 -53.63
CA GLN A 217 -7.66 7.33 -54.32
C GLN A 217 -8.74 6.70 -55.21
N TYR A 218 -9.90 7.36 -55.34
CA TYR A 218 -10.94 6.94 -56.28
C TYR A 218 -11.48 8.06 -57.19
N GLY A 219 -11.89 7.68 -58.39
CA GLY A 219 -12.46 8.56 -59.42
C GLY A 219 -13.02 7.72 -60.58
N GLU A 220 -12.60 8.03 -61.82
CA GLU A 220 -12.78 7.13 -62.98
C GLU A 220 -12.27 5.70 -62.69
N VAL A 221 -11.09 5.62 -62.08
CA VAL A 221 -10.42 4.41 -61.60
C VAL A 221 -10.18 4.47 -60.10
N ILE A 222 -10.03 3.31 -59.46
CA ILE A 222 -9.62 3.20 -58.05
C ILE A 222 -8.14 2.79 -58.06
N GLN A 223 -7.31 3.57 -57.38
CA GLN A 223 -5.85 3.41 -57.40
C GLN A 223 -5.30 3.36 -55.98
N THR A 224 -4.54 2.32 -55.67
CA THR A 224 -3.72 2.25 -54.44
C THR A 224 -2.49 3.11 -54.62
N GLU A 225 -2.43 4.26 -53.96
CA GLU A 225 -1.32 5.21 -54.03
C GLU A 225 -0.20 4.83 -53.05
N LEU A 226 -0.57 4.28 -51.88
CA LEU A 226 0.33 3.77 -50.84
C LEU A 226 -0.24 2.46 -50.27
N ASP A 227 0.61 1.43 -50.18
CA ASP A 227 0.27 0.13 -49.61
C ASP A 227 0.81 0.00 -48.17
N LEU A 228 0.27 -0.90 -47.32
CA LEU A 228 0.71 -1.01 -45.91
C LEU A 228 2.18 -1.42 -45.82
N GLN A 229 2.69 -2.20 -46.77
CA GLN A 229 4.10 -2.57 -46.84
C GLN A 229 5.03 -1.39 -47.14
N ASP A 230 4.52 -0.36 -47.84
CA ASP A 230 5.30 0.84 -48.19
C ASP A 230 5.45 1.78 -46.99
N SER A 231 4.68 1.54 -45.92
CA SER A 231 4.60 2.37 -44.71
C SER A 231 5.86 2.38 -43.84
N GLN A 232 6.87 1.56 -44.13
CA GLN A 232 8.10 1.47 -43.34
C GLN A 232 8.99 2.71 -43.47
N ASP A 233 8.98 3.38 -44.62
CA ASP A 233 9.71 4.63 -44.84
C ASP A 233 8.75 5.82 -44.76
N VAL A 234 8.75 6.48 -43.60
CA VAL A 234 7.91 7.65 -43.32
C VAL A 234 8.16 8.78 -44.31
N THR A 235 9.43 9.04 -44.65
CA THR A 235 9.79 10.17 -45.52
C THR A 235 9.34 9.91 -46.95
N ALA A 236 9.57 8.69 -47.46
CA ALA A 236 9.10 8.28 -48.78
C ALA A 236 7.57 8.24 -48.85
N SER A 237 6.90 7.76 -47.80
CA SER A 237 5.44 7.71 -47.71
C SER A 237 4.82 9.11 -47.80
N LEU A 238 5.31 10.07 -47.02
CA LEU A 238 4.82 11.46 -47.05
C LEU A 238 5.07 12.14 -48.40
N ALA A 239 6.24 11.91 -49.01
CA ALA A 239 6.55 12.43 -50.35
C ALA A 239 5.62 11.82 -51.42
N ARG A 240 5.27 10.54 -51.28
CA ARG A 240 4.37 9.84 -52.20
C ARG A 240 2.96 10.41 -52.12
N VAL A 241 2.44 10.67 -50.91
CA VAL A 241 1.15 11.36 -50.71
C VAL A 241 1.14 12.71 -51.42
N GLN A 242 2.19 13.52 -51.25
CA GLN A 242 2.26 14.85 -51.84
C GLN A 242 2.28 14.84 -53.37
N ASN A 243 2.84 13.79 -53.98
CA ASN A 243 2.95 13.65 -55.43
C ASN A 243 1.74 13.00 -56.11
N ILE A 244 0.68 12.67 -55.38
CA ILE A 244 -0.55 12.09 -55.96
C ILE A 244 -1.19 13.07 -56.95
N THR A 245 -1.54 12.54 -58.12
CA THR A 245 -2.27 13.24 -59.17
C THR A 245 -3.76 12.89 -59.11
N GLN A 246 -4.62 13.89 -59.18
CA GLN A 246 -6.07 13.71 -59.13
C GLN A 246 -6.57 12.90 -60.34
N VAL A 247 -7.41 11.89 -60.10
CA VAL A 247 -7.97 11.03 -61.16
C VAL A 247 -9.12 11.71 -61.94
N GLY A 248 -10.04 12.36 -61.24
CA GLY A 248 -11.22 13.03 -61.78
C GLY A 248 -12.41 12.10 -62.05
N SER A 249 -13.43 12.64 -62.76
CA SER A 249 -14.63 11.95 -63.24
C SER A 249 -15.69 11.63 -62.17
N VAL A 250 -15.93 10.36 -61.84
CA VAL A 250 -17.07 9.86 -61.07
C VAL A 250 -16.72 9.59 -59.59
N THR A 251 -17.72 9.45 -58.72
CA THR A 251 -17.55 9.33 -57.25
C THR A 251 -17.93 7.92 -56.80
N LYS A 252 -16.95 7.01 -56.77
CA LYS A 252 -17.11 5.55 -56.51
C LYS A 252 -16.75 5.13 -55.06
N THR A 253 -17.39 5.75 -54.07
CA THR A 253 -17.06 5.57 -52.64
C THR A 253 -17.27 4.15 -52.13
N ALA A 254 -18.38 3.48 -52.48
CA ALA A 254 -18.65 2.11 -52.03
C ALA A 254 -17.67 1.11 -52.66
N SER A 255 -17.38 1.28 -53.95
CA SER A 255 -16.36 0.47 -54.63
C SER A 255 -14.95 0.69 -54.07
N ALA A 256 -14.61 1.91 -53.64
CA ALA A 256 -13.32 2.19 -53.00
C ALA A 256 -13.18 1.52 -51.63
N MET A 257 -14.24 1.52 -50.80
CA MET A 257 -14.26 0.79 -49.53
C MET A 257 -14.10 -0.72 -49.75
N GLN A 258 -14.77 -1.28 -50.76
CA GLN A 258 -14.63 -2.68 -51.12
C GLN A 258 -13.20 -3.01 -51.57
N HIS A 259 -12.55 -2.11 -52.32
CA HIS A 259 -11.16 -2.27 -52.74
C HIS A 259 -10.19 -2.34 -51.55
N VAL A 260 -10.41 -1.54 -50.50
CA VAL A 260 -9.59 -1.62 -49.27
C VAL A 260 -9.74 -2.98 -48.60
N LEU A 261 -10.97 -3.50 -48.49
CA LEU A 261 -11.22 -4.84 -47.91
C LEU A 261 -10.59 -5.98 -48.72
N ASP A 262 -10.57 -5.85 -50.04
CA ASP A 262 -10.14 -6.93 -50.93
C ASP A 262 -8.64 -6.90 -51.24
N ASN A 263 -8.01 -5.72 -51.18
CA ASN A 263 -6.64 -5.52 -51.66
C ASN A 263 -5.70 -4.82 -50.67
N ILE A 264 -6.19 -4.21 -49.58
CA ILE A 264 -5.31 -3.56 -48.58
C ILE A 264 -5.27 -4.37 -47.29
N PHE A 265 -6.42 -4.68 -46.70
CA PHE A 265 -6.51 -5.51 -45.48
C PHE A 265 -6.36 -7.00 -45.79
N THR A 266 -5.31 -7.34 -46.52
CA THR A 266 -4.93 -8.71 -46.87
C THR A 266 -3.46 -8.97 -46.53
N PRO A 267 -3.10 -10.19 -46.07
CA PRO A 267 -1.71 -10.50 -45.71
C PRO A 267 -0.70 -10.32 -46.85
N SER A 268 -1.13 -10.53 -48.10
CA SER A 268 -0.32 -10.30 -49.30
C SER A 268 0.06 -8.84 -49.54
N HIS A 269 -0.60 -7.91 -48.85
CA HIS A 269 -0.40 -6.46 -48.92
C HIS A 269 0.00 -5.89 -47.55
N GLY A 270 0.66 -6.69 -46.70
CA GLY A 270 1.25 -6.23 -45.44
C GLY A 270 0.28 -6.15 -44.25
N SER A 271 -0.99 -6.54 -44.41
CA SER A 271 -1.95 -6.57 -43.30
C SER A 271 -1.73 -7.77 -42.36
N ARG A 272 -1.75 -7.50 -41.05
CA ARG A 272 -1.60 -8.46 -39.96
C ARG A 272 -2.98 -8.88 -39.45
N GLU A 273 -3.10 -10.17 -39.11
CA GLU A 273 -4.38 -10.74 -38.67
C GLU A 273 -4.87 -10.12 -37.35
N LYS A 274 -3.96 -9.90 -36.38
CA LYS A 274 -4.25 -9.34 -35.06
C LYS A 274 -4.29 -7.81 -35.00
N ALA A 275 -3.96 -7.12 -36.10
CA ALA A 275 -3.91 -5.66 -36.12
C ALA A 275 -5.32 -5.04 -36.14
N SER A 276 -5.47 -3.93 -35.42
CA SER A 276 -6.67 -3.09 -35.45
C SER A 276 -6.79 -2.40 -36.82
N LYS A 277 -7.96 -2.49 -37.45
CA LYS A 277 -8.18 -1.99 -38.82
C LYS A 277 -9.06 -0.74 -38.80
N VAL A 278 -8.55 0.35 -39.33
CA VAL A 278 -9.21 1.66 -39.37
C VAL A 278 -9.34 2.14 -40.82
N MET A 279 -10.52 2.59 -41.22
CA MET A 279 -10.76 3.27 -42.49
C MET A 279 -11.11 4.73 -42.27
N VAL A 280 -10.47 5.63 -43.00
CA VAL A 280 -10.78 7.07 -42.99
C VAL A 280 -11.20 7.50 -44.38
N VAL A 281 -12.47 7.85 -44.57
CA VAL A 281 -13.04 8.24 -45.86
C VAL A 281 -13.17 9.76 -45.94
N LEU A 282 -12.47 10.40 -46.89
CA LEU A 282 -12.65 11.81 -47.24
C LEU A 282 -13.42 11.92 -48.54
N THR A 283 -14.55 12.62 -48.54
CA THR A 283 -15.37 12.86 -49.74
C THR A 283 -16.06 14.23 -49.71
N ASP A 284 -16.31 14.82 -50.88
CA ASP A 284 -16.93 16.14 -51.02
C ASP A 284 -18.40 16.13 -51.52
N GLY A 285 -18.97 14.95 -51.79
CA GLY A 285 -20.23 14.89 -52.54
C GLY A 285 -20.99 13.57 -52.49
N ASP A 286 -22.15 13.59 -53.17
CA ASP A 286 -23.04 12.43 -53.34
C ASP A 286 -22.36 11.36 -54.22
N ILE A 287 -22.58 10.08 -53.89
CA ILE A 287 -22.08 8.96 -54.72
C ILE A 287 -22.69 9.05 -56.13
N PHE A 288 -21.83 9.04 -57.15
CA PHE A 288 -22.23 9.19 -58.55
C PHE A 288 -21.46 8.20 -59.43
N GLY A 289 -22.19 7.32 -60.14
CA GLY A 289 -21.59 6.35 -61.07
C GLY A 289 -20.91 5.15 -60.40
N ASP A 290 -21.20 4.89 -59.11
CA ASP A 290 -20.73 3.71 -58.39
C ASP A 290 -21.58 2.46 -58.72
N PRO A 291 -20.98 1.34 -59.17
CA PRO A 291 -21.70 0.10 -59.40
C PRO A 291 -22.16 -0.61 -58.12
N LEU A 292 -21.61 -0.27 -56.95
CA LEU A 292 -21.94 -0.89 -55.66
C LEU A 292 -22.77 0.06 -54.77
N SER A 293 -23.55 -0.53 -53.85
CA SER A 293 -24.25 0.23 -52.81
C SER A 293 -23.46 0.19 -51.50
N LEU A 294 -23.44 1.30 -50.76
CA LEU A 294 -22.79 1.39 -49.44
C LEU A 294 -23.26 0.30 -48.49
N THR A 295 -24.58 0.06 -48.43
CA THR A 295 -25.17 -0.97 -47.55
C THR A 295 -24.60 -2.37 -47.81
N THR A 296 -24.37 -2.73 -49.07
CA THR A 296 -23.83 -4.04 -49.44
C THR A 296 -22.40 -4.22 -48.91
N VAL A 297 -21.61 -3.15 -48.92
CA VAL A 297 -20.21 -3.16 -48.49
C VAL A 297 -20.10 -3.12 -46.96
N ILE A 298 -20.93 -2.29 -46.31
CA ILE A 298 -20.98 -2.16 -44.84
C ILE A 298 -21.48 -3.46 -44.17
N ASP A 299 -22.50 -4.11 -44.73
CA ASP A 299 -23.05 -5.36 -44.20
C ASP A 299 -22.19 -6.60 -44.53
N SER A 300 -21.07 -6.42 -45.24
CA SER A 300 -20.17 -7.52 -45.60
C SER A 300 -19.44 -8.07 -44.38
N THR A 301 -19.16 -9.37 -44.37
CA THR A 301 -18.42 -10.03 -43.28
C THR A 301 -16.99 -9.53 -43.15
N LYS A 302 -16.38 -9.09 -44.25
CA LYS A 302 -15.04 -8.49 -44.27
C LYS A 302 -15.00 -7.12 -43.57
N MET A 303 -16.13 -6.43 -43.45
CA MET A 303 -16.23 -5.15 -42.75
C MET A 303 -16.31 -5.31 -41.22
N GLN A 304 -16.49 -6.54 -40.71
CA GLN A 304 -16.54 -6.79 -39.27
C GLN A 304 -15.19 -6.49 -38.61
N GLY A 305 -15.23 -5.68 -37.55
CA GLY A 305 -14.02 -5.28 -36.82
C GLY A 305 -13.19 -4.18 -37.49
N VAL A 306 -13.71 -3.54 -38.56
CA VAL A 306 -13.13 -2.35 -39.16
C VAL A 306 -13.82 -1.10 -38.60
N GLU A 307 -13.07 -0.25 -37.91
CA GLU A 307 -13.52 1.05 -37.45
C GLU A 307 -13.47 2.07 -38.60
N ARG A 308 -14.51 2.89 -38.74
CA ARG A 308 -14.70 3.75 -39.92
C ARG A 308 -14.98 5.18 -39.52
N PHE A 309 -14.17 6.11 -40.04
CA PHE A 309 -14.34 7.54 -39.92
C PHE A 309 -14.74 8.12 -41.28
N ALA A 310 -15.75 8.98 -41.30
CA ALA A 310 -16.24 9.62 -42.51
C ALA A 310 -16.12 11.14 -42.39
N ILE A 311 -15.45 11.77 -43.34
CA ILE A 311 -15.20 13.21 -43.38
C ILE A 311 -15.82 13.77 -44.65
N GLY A 312 -16.94 14.47 -44.47
CA GLY A 312 -17.66 15.16 -45.54
C GLY A 312 -17.22 16.61 -45.65
N VAL A 313 -16.70 17.02 -46.81
CA VAL A 313 -16.20 18.38 -47.04
C VAL A 313 -17.13 19.17 -47.96
N GLY A 314 -17.50 20.38 -47.55
CA GLY A 314 -18.29 21.31 -48.37
C GLY A 314 -19.80 21.27 -48.15
N ASP A 315 -20.52 22.05 -48.95
CA ASP A 315 -21.95 22.29 -48.76
C ASP A 315 -22.86 21.13 -49.22
N ALA A 316 -22.31 20.11 -49.90
CA ALA A 316 -23.06 18.92 -50.32
C ALA A 316 -23.74 18.24 -49.13
N PHE A 317 -23.07 18.20 -47.98
CA PHE A 317 -23.56 17.61 -46.73
C PHE A 317 -24.53 18.51 -45.94
N ASN A 318 -24.93 19.68 -46.47
CA ASN A 318 -26.11 20.42 -45.98
C ASN A 318 -27.42 19.74 -46.42
N LYS A 319 -27.37 18.88 -47.44
CA LYS A 319 -28.52 18.08 -47.88
C LYS A 319 -28.67 16.85 -46.98
N THR A 320 -29.91 16.52 -46.63
CA THR A 320 -30.23 15.38 -45.75
C THR A 320 -29.74 14.04 -46.31
N ARG A 321 -29.72 13.87 -47.63
CA ARG A 321 -29.29 12.62 -48.28
C ARG A 321 -27.79 12.37 -48.11
N ALA A 322 -26.95 13.29 -48.57
CA ALA A 322 -25.48 13.20 -48.44
C ALA A 322 -25.04 13.02 -46.99
N TYR A 323 -25.70 13.70 -46.04
CA TYR A 323 -25.38 13.57 -44.62
C TYR A 323 -25.75 12.19 -44.05
N ASN A 324 -26.85 11.59 -44.49
CA ASN A 324 -27.20 10.22 -44.12
C ASN A 324 -26.24 9.19 -44.74
N GLU A 325 -25.78 9.42 -45.96
CA GLU A 325 -24.75 8.57 -46.60
C GLU A 325 -23.42 8.66 -45.85
N LEU A 326 -23.02 9.85 -45.39
CA LEU A 326 -21.83 10.04 -44.56
C LEU A 326 -21.93 9.29 -43.22
N LYS A 327 -23.09 9.36 -42.56
CA LYS A 327 -23.36 8.60 -41.32
C LYS A 327 -23.32 7.09 -41.53
N LEU A 328 -23.85 6.61 -42.66
CA LEU A 328 -23.79 5.18 -42.99
C LEU A 328 -22.34 4.69 -43.16
N ILE A 329 -21.45 5.51 -43.71
CA ILE A 329 -20.02 5.16 -43.86
C ILE A 329 -19.35 5.05 -42.48
N ALA A 330 -19.64 5.99 -41.58
CA ALA A 330 -19.08 6.04 -40.24
C ALA A 330 -19.50 4.85 -39.35
N SER A 331 -18.76 4.63 -38.26
CA SER A 331 -19.15 3.68 -37.21
C SER A 331 -19.99 4.37 -36.13
N ASP A 332 -20.84 3.62 -35.43
CA ASP A 332 -21.59 4.15 -34.29
C ASP A 332 -20.66 4.39 -33.08
N PRO A 333 -20.84 5.47 -32.30
CA PRO A 333 -21.81 6.55 -32.50
C PRO A 333 -21.35 7.57 -33.57
N ASP A 334 -22.31 8.03 -34.38
CA ASP A 334 -22.10 9.03 -35.45
C ASP A 334 -21.36 10.28 -34.97
N GLU A 335 -21.60 10.72 -33.74
CA GLU A 335 -21.08 11.98 -33.18
C GLU A 335 -19.53 12.01 -33.10
N ASP A 336 -18.91 10.83 -33.01
CA ASP A 336 -17.47 10.65 -32.87
C ASP A 336 -16.78 10.18 -34.17
N HIS A 337 -17.55 9.74 -35.17
CA HIS A 337 -17.03 9.11 -36.39
C HIS A 337 -17.45 9.79 -37.70
N ALA A 338 -18.51 10.61 -37.70
CA ALA A 338 -19.00 11.32 -38.87
C ALA A 338 -18.77 12.84 -38.72
N PHE A 339 -17.82 13.36 -39.48
CA PHE A 339 -17.39 14.75 -39.42
C PHE A 339 -17.80 15.52 -40.66
N LYS A 340 -18.43 16.67 -40.46
CA LYS A 340 -18.79 17.58 -41.54
C LYS A 340 -18.02 18.88 -41.40
N VAL A 341 -17.32 19.26 -42.45
CA VAL A 341 -16.55 20.51 -42.51
C VAL A 341 -17.00 21.38 -43.66
N THR A 342 -16.94 22.70 -43.48
CA THR A 342 -17.41 23.67 -44.49
C THR A 342 -16.48 23.76 -45.71
N ASN A 343 -15.19 23.51 -45.51
CA ASN A 343 -14.17 23.50 -46.57
C ASN A 343 -12.92 22.75 -46.10
N TYR A 344 -11.99 22.51 -47.03
CA TYR A 344 -10.75 21.79 -46.72
C TYR A 344 -9.81 22.57 -45.78
N SER A 345 -9.97 23.89 -45.60
CA SER A 345 -9.22 24.66 -44.59
C SER A 345 -9.72 24.44 -43.15
N ALA A 346 -10.95 23.95 -42.96
CA ALA A 346 -11.49 23.62 -41.66
C ALA A 346 -11.08 22.21 -41.16
N LEU A 347 -10.43 21.41 -42.02
CA LEU A 347 -9.95 20.08 -41.69
C LEU A 347 -8.83 20.10 -40.63
N ASP A 348 -8.03 21.17 -40.57
CA ASP A 348 -6.95 21.29 -39.57
C ASP A 348 -7.47 21.22 -38.12
N GLY A 349 -8.68 21.74 -37.86
CA GLY A 349 -9.33 21.66 -36.54
C GLY A 349 -9.96 20.29 -36.23
N LEU A 350 -10.09 19.42 -37.24
CA LEU A 350 -10.62 18.06 -37.13
C LEU A 350 -9.51 17.04 -36.84
N LEU A 351 -8.28 17.39 -37.21
CA LEU A 351 -7.10 16.54 -37.07
C LEU A 351 -6.92 16.06 -35.64
N SER A 352 -7.08 16.94 -34.64
CA SER A 352 -6.95 16.59 -33.23
C SER A 352 -8.02 15.60 -32.75
N LYS A 353 -9.27 15.73 -33.22
CA LYS A 353 -10.37 14.83 -32.84
C LYS A 353 -10.22 13.44 -33.46
N LEU A 354 -9.89 13.38 -34.75
CA LEU A 354 -9.62 12.12 -35.44
C LEU A 354 -8.38 11.42 -34.87
N GLN A 355 -7.38 12.17 -34.44
CA GLN A 355 -6.22 11.61 -33.75
C GLN A 355 -6.59 11.03 -32.38
N GLN A 356 -7.40 11.74 -31.60
CA GLN A 356 -7.87 11.28 -30.29
C GLN A 356 -8.68 9.98 -30.39
N SER A 357 -9.48 9.82 -31.44
CA SER A 357 -10.25 8.60 -31.68
C SER A 357 -9.40 7.45 -32.23
N ILE A 358 -8.48 7.72 -33.18
CA ILE A 358 -7.65 6.70 -33.85
C ILE A 358 -6.49 6.19 -32.97
N ILE A 359 -5.91 7.02 -32.10
CA ILE A 359 -4.69 6.70 -31.29
C ILE A 359 -5.06 6.19 -29.89
N SER A 360 -6.19 5.50 -29.73
CA SER A 360 -6.67 5.03 -28.42
C SER A 360 -5.89 3.82 -27.85
N VAL A 361 -4.55 3.82 -27.92
CA VAL A 361 -3.66 2.93 -27.14
C VAL A 361 -2.30 3.62 -26.88
N GLU A 362 -1.95 3.70 -25.59
CA GLU A 362 -0.65 4.01 -24.97
C GLU A 362 0.08 5.31 -25.37
N GLY A 363 0.00 6.30 -24.47
CA GLY A 363 1.17 7.11 -24.13
C GLY A 363 1.45 8.36 -24.97
N THR A 364 0.57 8.80 -25.88
CA THR A 364 0.77 10.08 -26.57
C THR A 364 -0.12 11.20 -26.10
N VAL A 365 0.54 12.31 -25.76
CA VAL A 365 -0.03 13.58 -25.32
C VAL A 365 -1.09 14.03 -26.32
N GLY A 366 -2.36 13.87 -25.96
CA GLY A 366 -3.49 14.15 -26.85
C GLY A 366 -4.87 14.02 -26.22
N ASP A 367 -5.11 13.03 -25.36
CA ASP A 367 -6.24 13.00 -24.42
C ASP A 367 -5.93 12.02 -23.28
N ALA A 368 -6.11 12.46 -22.04
CA ALA A 368 -5.78 11.69 -20.84
C ALA A 368 -6.81 10.59 -20.61
N LEU A 369 -6.39 9.38 -20.28
CA LEU A 369 -7.28 8.37 -19.72
C LEU A 369 -7.81 8.89 -18.39
N HIS A 370 -9.07 9.34 -18.35
CA HIS A 370 -9.65 9.93 -17.15
C HIS A 370 -9.95 8.86 -16.09
N TYR A 371 -10.81 7.89 -16.40
CA TYR A 371 -11.28 6.90 -15.43
C TYR A 371 -11.32 5.46 -15.93
N GLN A 372 -11.01 5.23 -17.21
CA GLN A 372 -11.10 3.91 -17.86
C GLN A 372 -10.20 2.87 -17.17
N LEU A 373 -9.04 3.30 -16.65
CA LEU A 373 -8.12 2.47 -15.87
C LEU A 373 -8.03 2.94 -14.41
N ALA A 374 -9.05 3.59 -13.87
CA ALA A 374 -9.00 4.20 -12.54
C ALA A 374 -8.60 3.23 -11.42
N GLN A 375 -8.90 1.92 -11.57
CA GLN A 375 -8.62 0.90 -10.54
C GLN A 375 -9.17 1.30 -9.16
N VAL A 376 -10.39 1.85 -9.12
CA VAL A 376 -11.02 2.32 -7.87
C VAL A 376 -10.99 1.23 -6.81
N GLY A 377 -10.65 1.58 -5.57
CA GLY A 377 -10.50 0.62 -4.48
C GLY A 377 -9.19 -0.18 -4.57
N PHE A 378 -8.16 0.37 -5.22
CA PHE A 378 -6.80 -0.16 -5.17
C PHE A 378 -6.30 -0.18 -3.71
N SER A 379 -6.50 0.94 -3.01
CA SER A 379 -6.47 1.05 -1.56
C SER A 379 -7.83 1.50 -1.06
N ALA A 380 -8.12 1.29 0.22
CA ALA A 380 -9.42 1.64 0.79
C ALA A 380 -9.33 1.95 2.29
N GLN A 381 -10.29 2.72 2.79
CA GLN A 381 -10.55 2.90 4.22
C GLN A 381 -12.05 3.06 4.44
N ILE A 382 -12.59 2.46 5.50
CA ILE A 382 -13.98 2.71 5.93
C ILE A 382 -13.94 3.89 6.91
N LEU A 383 -14.66 4.96 6.58
CA LEU A 383 -14.67 6.21 7.35
C LEU A 383 -15.75 6.19 8.44
N ASP A 384 -16.97 5.81 8.04
CA ASP A 384 -18.17 5.75 8.89
C ASP A 384 -19.16 4.77 8.25
N GLU A 385 -20.36 4.60 8.82
CA GLU A 385 -21.39 3.72 8.32
C GLU A 385 -21.78 4.05 6.87
N GLY A 386 -21.30 3.22 5.93
CA GLY A 386 -21.53 3.38 4.50
C GLY A 386 -20.66 4.44 3.81
N GLN A 387 -19.80 5.15 4.53
CA GLN A 387 -18.85 6.11 3.94
C GLN A 387 -17.47 5.48 3.80
N VAL A 388 -16.91 5.53 2.59
CA VAL A 388 -15.62 4.92 2.28
C VAL A 388 -14.72 5.89 1.53
N LEU A 389 -13.42 5.77 1.78
CA LEU A 389 -12.36 6.40 1.00
C LEU A 389 -11.70 5.33 0.14
N LEU A 390 -11.64 5.54 -1.17
CA LEU A 390 -11.09 4.58 -2.12
C LEU A 390 -9.96 5.22 -2.92
N GLY A 391 -8.80 4.59 -2.98
CA GLY A 391 -7.72 4.98 -3.89
C GLY A 391 -8.03 4.58 -5.34
N ALA A 392 -7.69 5.44 -6.29
CA ALA A 392 -7.93 5.25 -7.71
C ALA A 392 -6.65 5.60 -8.51
N VAL A 393 -5.67 4.70 -8.45
CA VAL A 393 -4.29 4.95 -8.91
C VAL A 393 -4.15 5.23 -10.40
N GLY A 394 -5.01 4.64 -11.24
CA GLY A 394 -4.90 4.77 -12.69
C GLY A 394 -5.77 5.87 -13.28
N ALA A 395 -6.39 6.70 -12.44
CA ALA A 395 -7.14 7.86 -12.90
C ALA A 395 -6.20 8.93 -13.48
N PHE A 396 -6.65 9.63 -14.52
CA PHE A 396 -5.95 10.74 -15.18
C PHE A 396 -4.50 10.39 -15.54
N ASP A 397 -4.31 9.45 -16.47
CA ASP A 397 -2.99 8.93 -16.89
C ASP A 397 -2.11 8.53 -15.71
N TRP A 398 -2.70 7.74 -14.80
CA TRP A 398 -2.03 7.28 -13.60
C TRP A 398 -1.44 8.39 -12.71
N SER A 399 -1.90 9.64 -12.85
CA SER A 399 -1.65 10.64 -11.81
C SER A 399 -2.31 10.23 -10.50
N GLY A 400 -3.47 9.58 -10.60
CA GLY A 400 -4.20 8.98 -9.51
C GLY A 400 -5.05 9.98 -8.73
N GLY A 401 -5.64 9.49 -7.65
CA GLY A 401 -6.50 10.28 -6.77
C GLY A 401 -7.25 9.39 -5.80
N THR A 402 -8.19 10.00 -5.09
CA THR A 402 -9.04 9.29 -4.15
C THR A 402 -10.51 9.62 -4.39
N LEU A 403 -11.38 8.67 -4.09
CA LEU A 403 -12.81 8.78 -4.21
C LEU A 403 -13.43 8.65 -2.82
N PHE A 404 -14.02 9.74 -2.34
CA PHE A 404 -14.90 9.73 -1.17
C PHE A 404 -16.27 9.28 -1.64
N TYR A 405 -16.74 8.13 -1.16
CA TYR A 405 -17.97 7.53 -1.68
C TYR A 405 -18.92 7.17 -0.55
N ASN A 406 -20.19 7.53 -0.72
CA ASN A 406 -21.27 7.12 0.17
C ASN A 406 -22.06 5.99 -0.49
N MET A 407 -21.96 4.79 0.09
CA MET A 407 -22.60 3.57 -0.38
C MET A 407 -24.13 3.63 -0.33
N SER A 408 -24.70 4.45 0.58
CA SER A 408 -26.14 4.60 0.77
C SER A 408 -26.76 5.54 -0.26
N SER A 409 -26.17 6.73 -0.46
CA SER A 409 -26.64 7.70 -1.47
C SER A 409 -26.17 7.38 -2.89
N ARG A 410 -25.20 6.46 -3.02
CA ARG A 410 -24.54 6.07 -4.27
C ARG A 410 -23.86 7.23 -5.01
N LYS A 411 -23.47 8.26 -4.27
CA LYS A 411 -22.74 9.43 -4.77
C LYS A 411 -21.36 9.49 -4.16
N GLY A 412 -20.40 9.96 -4.94
CA GLY A 412 -19.04 10.21 -4.45
C GLY A 412 -18.41 11.45 -5.02
N ARG A 413 -17.33 11.88 -4.40
CA ARG A 413 -16.51 13.00 -4.83
C ARG A 413 -15.10 12.51 -5.06
N PHE A 414 -14.64 12.67 -6.30
CA PHE A 414 -13.27 12.37 -6.67
C PHE A 414 -12.40 13.59 -6.39
N LEU A 415 -11.26 13.36 -5.71
CA LEU A 415 -10.30 14.39 -5.35
C LEU A 415 -8.90 13.94 -5.80
N ASN A 416 -8.25 14.81 -6.56
CA ASN A 416 -6.86 14.67 -6.97
C ASN A 416 -6.00 15.77 -6.32
N GLN A 417 -4.77 15.87 -6.77
CA GLN A 417 -3.83 16.90 -6.36
C GLN A 417 -4.08 18.25 -7.06
N THR A 418 -3.59 19.35 -6.48
CA THR A 418 -3.75 20.69 -7.04
C THR A 418 -3.09 20.86 -8.43
N ALA A 419 -3.74 21.66 -9.30
CA ALA A 419 -3.42 21.83 -10.71
C ALA A 419 -2.13 22.62 -11.03
N VAL A 420 -1.37 23.04 -10.01
CA VAL A 420 -0.22 23.96 -10.17
C VAL A 420 0.92 23.33 -10.99
N ASP A 421 0.98 22.01 -11.11
CA ASP A 421 2.06 21.29 -11.79
C ASP A 421 1.57 20.15 -12.70
N ALA A 422 0.45 20.30 -13.43
CA ALA A 422 -0.21 19.24 -14.20
C ALA A 422 0.69 18.40 -15.15
N LYS A 423 1.86 18.90 -15.59
CA LYS A 423 2.84 18.14 -16.40
C LYS A 423 3.81 17.26 -15.57
N ALA A 424 4.04 17.56 -14.30
CA ALA A 424 4.93 16.81 -13.42
C ALA A 424 4.24 15.62 -12.71
N VAL A 425 3.01 15.31 -13.12
CA VAL A 425 2.00 14.65 -12.29
C VAL A 425 1.51 13.33 -12.87
N GLN A 426 1.69 13.12 -14.17
CA GLN A 426 1.41 11.83 -14.81
C GLN A 426 2.21 10.72 -14.15
N TYR A 427 1.61 9.54 -14.04
CA TYR A 427 2.24 8.35 -13.47
C TYR A 427 2.70 8.48 -12.01
N SER A 428 2.10 9.37 -11.21
CA SER A 428 2.42 9.54 -9.78
C SER A 428 1.85 8.44 -8.88
N TYR A 429 0.77 7.79 -9.30
CA TYR A 429 0.01 6.78 -8.56
C TYR A 429 -0.57 7.31 -7.23
N LEU A 430 -1.11 8.53 -7.21
CA LEU A 430 -1.79 9.04 -6.02
C LEU A 430 -2.96 8.13 -5.63
N GLY A 431 -3.08 7.84 -4.33
CA GLY A 431 -4.07 6.89 -3.83
C GLY A 431 -3.59 5.43 -3.86
N TYR A 432 -2.30 5.18 -4.08
CA TYR A 432 -1.72 3.84 -3.96
C TYR A 432 -1.91 3.28 -2.54
N SER A 433 -1.74 4.15 -1.54
CA SER A 433 -2.10 3.93 -0.15
C SER A 433 -3.00 5.09 0.30
N VAL A 434 -3.91 4.81 1.23
CA VAL A 434 -4.74 5.83 1.88
C VAL A 434 -4.77 5.56 3.38
N ALA A 435 -4.78 6.62 4.18
CA ALA A 435 -4.92 6.50 5.62
C ALA A 435 -5.68 7.70 6.20
N VAL A 436 -6.24 7.51 7.39
CA VAL A 436 -6.95 8.53 8.17
C VAL A 436 -6.10 8.89 9.38
N LEU A 437 -5.92 10.19 9.59
CA LEU A 437 -5.25 10.76 10.75
C LEU A 437 -6.29 11.42 11.66
N HIS A 438 -6.24 11.09 12.94
CA HIS A 438 -7.02 11.78 13.96
C HIS A 438 -6.16 12.90 14.55
N LYS A 439 -6.36 14.13 14.08
CA LYS A 439 -5.64 15.30 14.60
C LYS A 439 -6.51 15.99 15.65
N ALA A 440 -5.89 16.81 16.51
CA ALA A 440 -6.62 17.64 17.47
C ALA A 440 -7.66 18.57 16.81
N CYS A 441 -7.45 18.95 15.54
CA CYS A 441 -8.37 19.78 14.76
C CYS A 441 -9.48 19.00 14.02
N GLY A 442 -9.49 17.67 14.12
CA GLY A 442 -10.42 16.78 13.42
C GLY A 442 -9.73 15.74 12.53
N LEU A 443 -10.53 15.05 11.71
CA LEU A 443 -10.05 14.04 10.77
C LEU A 443 -9.25 14.68 9.63
N SER A 444 -8.09 14.12 9.33
CA SER A 444 -7.30 14.46 8.14
C SER A 444 -7.07 13.20 7.32
N TYR A 445 -7.10 13.33 5.99
CA TYR A 445 -6.92 12.21 5.07
C TYR A 445 -5.60 12.35 4.35
N VAL A 446 -4.82 11.27 4.32
CA VAL A 446 -3.55 11.22 3.61
C VAL A 446 -3.56 10.14 2.54
N ALA A 447 -2.87 10.40 1.45
CA ALA A 447 -2.74 9.47 0.33
C ALA A 447 -1.29 9.42 -0.14
N GLY A 448 -0.79 8.21 -0.38
CA GLY A 448 0.54 7.99 -0.92
C GLY A 448 0.54 8.03 -2.44
N ALA A 449 1.62 8.55 -3.01
CA ALA A 449 1.91 8.62 -4.44
C ALA A 449 3.35 8.15 -4.68
N PRO A 450 3.63 6.83 -4.62
CA PRO A 450 4.99 6.30 -4.55
C PRO A 450 5.83 6.51 -5.80
N ARG A 451 5.21 6.89 -6.93
CA ARG A 451 5.92 7.22 -8.18
C ARG A 451 6.00 8.72 -8.45
N HIS A 452 5.48 9.56 -7.56
CA HIS A 452 5.54 11.01 -7.71
C HIS A 452 7.00 11.47 -7.88
N LYS A 453 7.29 12.15 -9.00
CA LYS A 453 8.66 12.58 -9.39
C LYS A 453 9.69 11.43 -9.33
N GLN A 454 9.26 10.19 -9.52
CA GLN A 454 10.02 8.95 -9.33
C GLN A 454 10.66 8.77 -7.94
N ARG A 455 10.39 9.63 -6.96
CA ARG A 455 10.90 9.52 -5.59
C ARG A 455 9.84 9.06 -4.59
N GLY A 456 8.58 9.35 -4.90
CA GLY A 456 7.44 9.11 -4.04
C GLY A 456 7.12 10.32 -3.16
N ALA A 457 5.85 10.45 -2.77
CA ALA A 457 5.37 11.52 -1.90
C ALA A 457 4.14 11.07 -1.12
N VAL A 458 3.84 11.78 -0.03
CA VAL A 458 2.59 11.67 0.72
C VAL A 458 1.87 13.01 0.65
N PHE A 459 0.60 12.94 0.27
CA PHE A 459 -0.29 14.09 0.16
C PHE A 459 -1.27 14.09 1.31
N GLU A 460 -1.63 15.28 1.77
CA GLU A 460 -2.69 15.50 2.76
C GLU A 460 -3.83 16.27 2.10
N LEU A 461 -5.07 15.86 2.38
CA LEU A 461 -6.24 16.59 1.94
C LEU A 461 -6.37 17.90 2.72
N ARG A 462 -6.38 19.03 2.01
CA ARG A 462 -6.54 20.36 2.61
C ARG A 462 -7.67 21.13 1.95
N LYS A 463 -8.36 21.93 2.77
CA LYS A 463 -9.41 22.84 2.31
C LYS A 463 -8.85 24.25 2.23
N GLU A 464 -8.72 24.77 1.02
CA GLU A 464 -8.26 26.14 0.77
C GLU A 464 -9.41 26.95 0.14
N GLY A 465 -10.07 27.76 0.97
CA GLY A 465 -11.27 28.49 0.56
C GLY A 465 -12.46 27.56 0.26
N LYS A 466 -12.88 27.52 -1.02
CA LYS A 466 -13.95 26.62 -1.50
C LYS A 466 -13.40 25.31 -2.08
N GLU A 467 -12.12 25.25 -2.40
CA GLU A 467 -11.50 24.06 -2.99
C GLU A 467 -11.00 23.10 -1.92
N THR A 468 -11.01 21.81 -2.22
CA THR A 468 -10.54 20.76 -1.31
C THR A 468 -9.74 19.78 -2.14
N ASN A 469 -8.42 19.80 -2.00
CA ASN A 469 -7.50 19.09 -2.88
C ASN A 469 -6.38 18.46 -2.05
N PHE A 470 -5.73 17.45 -2.62
CA PHE A 470 -4.53 16.86 -2.03
C PHE A 470 -3.32 17.77 -2.27
N VAL A 471 -2.60 18.09 -1.20
CA VAL A 471 -1.39 18.91 -1.23
C VAL A 471 -0.21 18.07 -0.73
N PRO A 472 0.95 18.09 -1.41
CA PRO A 472 2.11 17.32 -0.95
C PRO A 472 2.59 17.85 0.40
N VAL A 473 2.77 16.95 1.37
CA VAL A 473 3.24 17.30 2.73
C VAL A 473 4.57 16.63 3.07
N LEU A 474 4.88 15.50 2.42
CA LEU A 474 6.13 14.76 2.58
C LEU A 474 6.61 14.32 1.18
N GLU A 475 7.90 14.48 0.91
CA GLU A 475 8.53 14.01 -0.33
C GLU A 475 9.65 13.00 -0.01
N GLY A 476 9.75 11.95 -0.82
CA GLY A 476 10.79 10.94 -0.70
C GLY A 476 12.17 11.47 -1.12
N GLU A 477 13.21 10.99 -0.45
CA GLU A 477 14.58 11.45 -0.69
C GLU A 477 15.25 10.78 -1.91
N GLN A 478 14.88 9.52 -2.21
CA GLN A 478 15.58 8.67 -3.16
C GLN A 478 14.65 8.22 -4.30
N MET A 479 15.17 8.29 -5.53
CA MET A 479 14.47 7.80 -6.73
C MET A 479 14.30 6.28 -6.67
N GLY A 480 13.15 5.78 -7.13
CA GLY A 480 12.81 4.35 -7.11
C GLY A 480 12.50 3.79 -5.72
N SER A 481 12.68 4.56 -4.64
CA SER A 481 12.49 4.06 -3.26
C SER A 481 11.03 3.70 -2.92
N TYR A 482 10.09 4.18 -3.72
CA TYR A 482 8.66 3.92 -3.59
C TYR A 482 8.07 4.48 -2.28
N PHE A 483 8.57 5.65 -1.87
CA PHE A 483 8.17 6.35 -0.65
C PHE A 483 6.67 6.70 -0.67
N GLY A 484 5.94 6.32 0.37
CA GLY A 484 4.48 6.50 0.45
C GLY A 484 3.69 5.30 -0.08
N SER A 485 4.33 4.16 -0.35
CA SER A 485 3.64 2.94 -0.79
C SER A 485 2.79 2.29 0.30
N GLU A 486 3.16 2.46 1.57
CA GLU A 486 2.37 2.04 2.73
C GLU A 486 2.38 3.15 3.78
N LEU A 487 1.22 3.40 4.39
CA LEU A 487 1.00 4.43 5.39
C LEU A 487 0.37 3.80 6.64
N CYS A 488 1.02 3.94 7.79
CA CYS A 488 0.53 3.40 9.05
C CYS A 488 0.43 4.52 10.09
N PRO A 489 -0.76 5.10 10.32
CA PRO A 489 -0.99 6.01 11.43
C PRO A 489 -1.02 5.23 12.75
N VAL A 490 -0.38 5.79 13.78
CA VAL A 490 -0.26 5.17 15.10
C VAL A 490 -0.60 6.19 16.17
N ASP A 491 -1.61 5.88 16.95
CA ASP A 491 -1.95 6.49 18.23
C ASP A 491 -1.28 5.61 19.29
N VAL A 492 -0.14 6.05 19.83
CA VAL A 492 0.73 5.19 20.65
C VAL A 492 0.21 5.14 22.08
N ASP A 493 -0.30 6.26 22.61
CA ASP A 493 -0.81 6.36 23.98
C ASP A 493 -2.34 6.15 24.10
N MET A 494 -3.01 5.81 22.98
CA MET A 494 -4.45 5.55 22.90
C MET A 494 -5.31 6.74 23.33
N ASP A 495 -4.83 7.97 23.11
CA ASP A 495 -5.55 9.20 23.48
C ASP A 495 -6.62 9.62 22.44
N GLY A 496 -6.74 8.86 21.34
CA GLY A 496 -7.65 9.12 20.24
C GLY A 496 -7.08 10.08 19.19
N THR A 497 -5.83 10.53 19.35
CA THR A 497 -5.10 11.33 18.39
C THR A 497 -3.91 10.57 17.83
N THR A 498 -3.64 10.74 16.54
CA THR A 498 -2.51 10.09 15.89
C THR A 498 -1.22 10.80 16.31
N ASP A 499 -0.35 10.12 17.05
CA ASP A 499 0.98 10.63 17.44
C ASP A 499 2.00 10.52 16.31
N LEU A 500 2.01 9.38 15.62
CA LEU A 500 3.00 9.04 14.61
C LEU A 500 2.33 8.67 13.27
N LEU A 501 2.97 9.05 12.17
CA LEU A 501 2.70 8.53 10.84
C LEU A 501 3.96 7.82 10.34
N LEU A 502 3.87 6.51 10.16
CA LEU A 502 4.91 5.70 9.54
C LEU A 502 4.70 5.69 8.03
N VAL A 503 5.76 5.99 7.28
CA VAL A 503 5.74 6.03 5.82
C VAL A 503 6.81 5.08 5.28
N ALA A 504 6.40 4.10 4.48
CA ALA A 504 7.32 3.12 3.92
C ALA A 504 7.94 3.55 2.60
N ALA A 505 9.19 3.11 2.39
CA ALA A 505 9.93 3.12 1.14
C ALA A 505 10.63 1.75 0.98
N PRO A 506 9.88 0.69 0.61
CA PRO A 506 10.37 -0.69 0.61
C PRO A 506 11.47 -0.96 -0.42
N PHE A 507 11.61 -0.12 -1.45
CA PHE A 507 12.68 -0.21 -2.46
C PHE A 507 13.80 0.81 -2.20
N TYR A 508 13.83 1.41 -1.01
CA TYR A 508 14.98 2.19 -0.58
C TYR A 508 16.24 1.31 -0.64
N HIS A 509 17.30 1.83 -1.23
CA HIS A 509 18.51 1.07 -1.52
C HIS A 509 19.80 1.83 -1.25
N VAL A 510 20.77 1.14 -0.65
CA VAL A 510 22.15 1.59 -0.46
C VAL A 510 23.11 0.61 -1.11
N GLN A 511 22.97 -0.68 -0.80
CA GLN A 511 23.73 -1.79 -1.40
C GLN A 511 22.82 -2.73 -2.18
N GLY A 512 21.57 -2.89 -1.74
CA GLY A 512 20.49 -3.56 -2.45
C GLY A 512 19.14 -2.97 -2.03
N GLU A 513 18.02 -3.63 -2.29
CA GLU A 513 16.70 -3.19 -1.82
C GLU A 513 16.49 -3.47 -0.32
N GLU A 514 17.19 -2.76 0.57
CA GLU A 514 17.06 -2.97 2.02
C GLU A 514 15.67 -2.61 2.52
N GLY A 515 15.09 -1.55 1.96
CA GLY A 515 13.86 -0.94 2.42
C GLY A 515 14.06 -0.08 3.67
N ARG A 516 13.19 0.92 3.82
CA ARG A 516 13.24 1.89 4.92
C ARG A 516 11.83 2.32 5.32
N VAL A 517 11.63 2.60 6.60
CA VAL A 517 10.41 3.22 7.13
C VAL A 517 10.78 4.53 7.81
N TYR A 518 10.08 5.61 7.47
CA TYR A 518 10.25 6.93 8.05
C TYR A 518 9.19 7.15 9.12
N VAL A 519 9.61 7.56 10.32
CA VAL A 519 8.70 7.82 11.44
C VAL A 519 8.54 9.32 11.57
N TYR A 520 7.36 9.82 11.22
CA TYR A 520 7.00 11.23 11.37
C TYR A 520 6.12 11.42 12.59
N ARG A 521 6.45 12.39 13.44
CA ARG A 521 5.56 12.83 14.52
C ARG A 521 4.58 13.84 14.00
N VAL A 522 3.31 13.64 14.33
CA VAL A 522 2.23 14.59 14.08
C VAL A 522 2.14 15.53 15.27
N ASN A 523 2.40 16.82 15.04
CA ASN A 523 2.36 17.81 16.10
C ASN A 523 0.91 18.07 16.53
N LYS A 524 0.58 17.86 17.81
CA LYS A 524 -0.78 18.04 18.36
C LYS A 524 -1.31 19.48 18.20
N GLN A 525 -0.44 20.50 18.06
CA GLN A 525 -0.86 21.90 17.99
C GLN A 525 -1.28 22.35 16.57
N ASP A 526 -0.47 22.05 15.56
CA ASP A 526 -0.67 22.53 14.19
C ASP A 526 -0.86 21.42 13.16
N GLY A 527 -0.80 20.15 13.59
CA GLY A 527 -0.93 18.98 12.72
C GLY A 527 0.24 18.78 11.76
N SER A 528 1.35 19.51 11.92
CA SER A 528 2.54 19.38 11.07
C SER A 528 3.28 18.06 11.32
N PHE A 529 4.01 17.61 10.30
CA PHE A 529 4.82 16.40 10.36
C PHE A 529 6.28 16.76 10.62
N SER A 530 6.91 16.08 11.58
CA SER A 530 8.35 16.23 11.87
C SER A 530 9.03 14.87 11.83
N LEU A 531 10.07 14.71 11.01
CA LEU A 531 10.82 13.45 10.94
C LEU A 531 11.53 13.21 12.27
N VAL A 532 11.22 12.09 12.92
CA VAL A 532 11.83 11.70 14.20
C VAL A 532 13.05 10.84 13.96
N ARG A 533 12.90 9.82 13.11
CA ARG A 533 13.90 8.79 12.83
C ARG A 533 13.51 7.98 11.62
N THR A 534 14.44 7.13 11.19
CA THR A 534 14.22 6.09 10.20
C THR A 534 14.43 4.72 10.85
N LEU A 535 13.62 3.74 10.44
CA LEU A 535 13.74 2.35 10.80
C LEU A 535 14.26 1.57 9.59
N SER A 536 15.04 0.54 9.85
CA SER A 536 15.61 -0.33 8.82
C SER A 536 15.65 -1.76 9.34
N GLY A 537 15.60 -2.72 8.41
CA GLY A 537 15.74 -4.13 8.72
C GLY A 537 17.15 -4.49 9.18
N HIS A 538 17.45 -5.78 9.21
CA HIS A 538 18.73 -6.26 9.69
C HIS A 538 19.87 -5.79 8.76
N PRO A 539 20.92 -5.12 9.29
CA PRO A 539 21.87 -4.34 8.47
C PRO A 539 22.75 -5.17 7.52
N ARG A 540 22.80 -6.50 7.69
CA ARG A 540 23.56 -7.41 6.80
C ARG A 540 22.73 -7.99 5.66
N LEU A 541 21.44 -7.67 5.57
CA LEU A 541 20.52 -8.29 4.60
C LEU A 541 20.04 -7.23 3.63
N THR A 542 20.60 -7.26 2.42
CA THR A 542 20.56 -6.14 1.48
C THR A 542 19.31 -6.09 0.61
N TYR A 543 18.50 -7.15 0.55
CA TYR A 543 17.30 -7.23 -0.30
C TYR A 543 16.03 -7.49 0.52
N ALA A 544 16.00 -7.04 1.78
CA ALA A 544 14.92 -7.39 2.71
C ALA A 544 13.54 -6.80 2.32
N ARG A 545 13.51 -5.70 1.55
CA ARG A 545 12.31 -4.89 1.29
C ARG A 545 11.57 -4.51 2.57
N PHE A 546 12.31 -4.08 3.58
CA PHE A 546 11.75 -3.68 4.87
C PHE A 546 10.75 -2.53 4.72
N GLY A 547 9.57 -2.68 5.33
CA GLY A 547 8.48 -1.71 5.18
C GLY A 547 7.45 -2.09 4.12
N PHE A 548 7.54 -3.29 3.52
CA PHE A 548 6.60 -3.73 2.49
C PHE A 548 5.14 -3.78 2.98
N ALA A 549 4.94 -4.12 4.25
CA ALA A 549 3.64 -4.09 4.91
C ALA A 549 3.82 -3.58 6.34
N MET A 550 2.85 -2.82 6.85
CA MET A 550 2.88 -2.28 8.22
C MET A 550 1.50 -2.32 8.84
N ALA A 551 1.42 -2.60 10.14
CA ALA A 551 0.16 -2.50 10.87
C ALA A 551 0.40 -2.23 12.35
N THR A 552 -0.54 -1.53 12.98
CA THR A 552 -0.68 -1.55 14.43
C THR A 552 -1.15 -2.94 14.85
N VAL A 553 -0.55 -3.48 15.90
CA VAL A 553 -0.85 -4.83 16.40
C VAL A 553 -1.52 -4.83 17.78
N GLY A 554 -1.93 -3.66 18.25
CA GLY A 554 -2.45 -3.47 19.60
C GLY A 554 -1.33 -3.40 20.63
N ASP A 555 -1.70 -3.41 21.90
CA ASP A 555 -0.77 -3.52 23.04
C ASP A 555 -0.46 -5.00 23.30
N ILE A 556 0.60 -5.52 22.66
CA ILE A 556 1.08 -6.89 22.87
C ILE A 556 2.07 -6.98 24.03
N SER A 557 2.76 -5.87 24.40
CA SER A 557 3.60 -5.78 25.61
C SER A 557 2.83 -5.67 26.92
N GLN A 558 1.51 -5.42 26.86
CA GLN A 558 0.65 -5.16 28.01
C GLN A 558 1.18 -3.99 28.85
N ASP A 559 1.63 -2.90 28.21
CA ASP A 559 2.13 -1.67 28.85
C ASP A 559 1.27 -0.43 28.55
N GLU A 560 0.05 -0.63 28.06
CA GLU A 560 -0.91 0.42 27.68
C GLU A 560 -0.43 1.29 26.52
N LEU A 561 0.51 0.80 25.71
CA LEU A 561 1.00 1.48 24.52
C LEU A 561 0.80 0.61 23.27
N ILE A 562 0.47 1.24 22.14
CA ILE A 562 0.27 0.51 20.89
C ILE A 562 1.61 0.14 20.26
N ASP A 563 1.73 -1.15 19.90
CA ASP A 563 2.87 -1.71 19.21
C ASP A 563 2.63 -1.79 17.70
N VAL A 564 3.73 -1.86 16.94
CA VAL A 564 3.72 -1.88 15.47
C VAL A 564 4.48 -3.09 14.94
N ALA A 565 3.94 -3.72 13.90
CA ALA A 565 4.62 -4.75 13.15
C ALA A 565 4.98 -4.30 11.73
N ILE A 566 6.19 -4.62 11.28
CA ILE A 566 6.73 -4.24 9.97
C ILE A 566 7.25 -5.48 9.23
N GLY A 567 6.78 -5.69 8.01
CA GLY A 567 7.17 -6.80 7.15
C GLY A 567 8.43 -6.55 6.31
N ALA A 568 9.22 -7.61 6.13
CA ALA A 568 10.41 -7.67 5.28
C ALA A 568 10.40 -9.00 4.49
N PRO A 569 9.55 -9.12 3.45
CA PRO A 569 9.23 -10.41 2.83
C PRO A 569 10.38 -11.06 2.05
N LEU A 570 11.39 -10.30 1.61
CA LEU A 570 12.55 -10.84 0.90
C LEU A 570 13.77 -11.05 1.78
N GLU A 571 13.65 -10.84 3.09
CA GLU A 571 14.74 -11.08 4.02
C GLU A 571 15.12 -12.57 4.09
N ASP A 572 16.42 -12.88 4.14
CA ASP A 572 16.97 -14.24 4.05
C ASP A 572 16.71 -14.95 2.68
N PHE A 573 16.24 -14.23 1.65
CA PHE A 573 16.10 -14.79 0.30
C PHE A 573 17.47 -15.21 -0.27
N GLY A 574 17.55 -16.41 -0.83
CA GLY A 574 18.79 -16.97 -1.37
C GLY A 574 19.79 -17.46 -0.32
N ALA A 575 19.45 -17.41 0.97
CA ALA A 575 20.21 -18.17 1.97
C ALA A 575 19.99 -19.67 1.72
N ASP A 576 21.07 -20.45 1.58
CA ASP A 576 21.11 -21.87 1.20
C ASP A 576 20.51 -22.85 2.24
N ASP A 577 19.44 -22.47 2.94
CA ASP A 577 18.79 -23.31 3.95
C ASP A 577 17.51 -23.97 3.44
N GLY A 578 16.84 -23.44 2.42
CA GLY A 578 15.63 -24.05 1.82
C GLY A 578 14.45 -24.19 2.80
N VAL A 579 14.51 -23.54 3.98
CA VAL A 579 13.55 -23.72 5.08
C VAL A 579 12.42 -22.67 5.03
N GLY A 580 12.54 -21.64 4.21
CA GLY A 580 11.58 -20.54 4.07
C GLY A 580 12.21 -19.19 4.40
N PHE A 581 11.72 -18.12 3.78
CA PHE A 581 12.31 -16.77 3.86
C PHE A 581 11.25 -15.68 4.07
N GLY A 582 11.72 -14.51 4.48
CA GLY A 582 10.93 -13.38 4.92
C GLY A 582 10.87 -13.28 6.46
N SER A 583 10.70 -12.05 6.95
CA SER A 583 10.62 -11.76 8.37
C SER A 583 9.59 -10.68 8.69
N VAL A 584 9.16 -10.64 9.95
CA VAL A 584 8.39 -9.54 10.54
C VAL A 584 9.13 -9.02 11.77
N TYR A 585 9.16 -7.70 11.92
CA TYR A 585 9.72 -6.99 13.05
C TYR A 585 8.61 -6.41 13.91
N ILE A 586 8.77 -6.54 15.22
CA ILE A 586 7.88 -5.94 16.20
C ILE A 586 8.62 -4.80 16.89
N TYR A 587 8.01 -3.62 16.86
CA TYR A 587 8.47 -2.41 17.53
C TYR A 587 7.46 -2.05 18.61
N ASN A 588 7.89 -2.12 19.87
CA ASN A 588 7.00 -1.80 20.98
C ASN A 588 6.78 -0.29 21.12
N GLY A 589 5.59 0.08 21.58
CA GLY A 589 5.31 1.42 22.06
C GLY A 589 6.21 1.79 23.23
N HIS A 590 6.56 3.05 23.35
CA HIS A 590 7.38 3.55 24.45
C HIS A 590 7.03 5.00 24.77
N SER A 591 7.07 5.36 26.05
CA SER A 591 6.86 6.74 26.49
C SER A 591 8.05 7.26 27.28
N THR A 592 8.71 8.31 26.77
CA THR A 592 9.77 9.03 27.48
C THR A 592 9.33 10.44 27.81
N ASN A 593 9.39 10.85 29.09
CA ASN A 593 8.97 12.19 29.51
C ASN A 593 7.57 12.58 28.99
N GLN A 594 6.61 11.64 29.01
CA GLN A 594 5.24 11.81 28.47
C GLN A 594 5.17 12.01 26.95
N LEU A 595 6.24 11.71 26.20
CA LEU A 595 6.23 11.66 24.74
C LEU A 595 6.12 10.21 24.30
N ALA A 596 5.00 9.87 23.67
CA ALA A 596 4.78 8.58 23.05
C ALA A 596 5.60 8.47 21.75
N ASP A 597 6.33 7.35 21.60
CA ASP A 597 7.20 7.02 20.46
C ASP A 597 7.29 5.48 20.34
N LEU A 598 8.04 4.99 19.36
CA LEU A 598 8.36 3.55 19.24
C LEU A 598 9.76 3.26 19.79
N SER A 599 9.89 2.18 20.54
CA SER A 599 11.18 1.66 21.00
C SER A 599 11.99 1.12 19.83
N THR A 600 13.20 1.63 19.66
CA THR A 600 14.15 1.13 18.65
C THR A 600 15.21 0.20 19.25
N TYR A 601 15.13 -0.05 20.56
CA TYR A 601 16.07 -0.92 21.26
C TYR A 601 15.71 -2.39 21.01
N GLN A 602 16.49 -3.04 20.14
CA GLN A 602 16.39 -4.48 19.81
C GLN A 602 14.95 -4.95 19.49
N PRO A 603 14.38 -4.56 18.34
CA PRO A 603 13.06 -5.04 17.94
C PRO A 603 13.03 -6.56 17.82
N GLN A 604 11.92 -7.18 18.19
CA GLN A 604 11.77 -8.62 18.04
C GLN A 604 11.63 -8.97 16.56
N ARG A 605 12.54 -9.79 16.05
CA ARG A 605 12.53 -10.28 14.66
C ARG A 605 12.04 -11.72 14.61
N ILE A 606 10.97 -11.95 13.85
CA ILE A 606 10.35 -13.27 13.67
C ILE A 606 10.57 -13.71 12.22
N ARG A 607 11.38 -14.75 12.04
CA ARG A 607 11.68 -15.35 10.72
C ARG A 607 10.64 -16.38 10.31
N ALA A 608 10.39 -16.48 9.00
CA ALA A 608 9.62 -17.55 8.38
C ALA A 608 10.02 -18.95 8.87
N SER A 609 11.33 -19.23 8.84
CA SER A 609 11.91 -20.54 9.20
C SER A 609 11.68 -20.96 10.65
N VAL A 610 11.44 -20.01 11.56
CA VAL A 610 11.10 -20.29 12.97
C VAL A 610 9.61 -20.56 13.15
N VAL A 611 8.76 -20.00 12.27
CA VAL A 611 7.30 -20.12 12.36
C VAL A 611 6.83 -21.45 11.78
N ALA A 612 7.17 -21.74 10.53
CA ALA A 612 6.86 -23.00 9.87
C ALA A 612 7.75 -23.22 8.64
N PRO A 613 8.13 -24.48 8.35
CA PRO A 613 8.95 -24.79 7.20
C PRO A 613 8.20 -24.54 5.87
N GLY A 614 8.88 -23.90 4.93
CA GLY A 614 8.40 -23.64 3.56
C GLY A 614 7.57 -22.38 3.39
N LEU A 615 7.47 -21.51 4.41
CA LEU A 615 6.89 -20.18 4.26
C LEU A 615 7.82 -19.31 3.40
N GLN A 616 7.28 -18.72 2.34
CA GLN A 616 8.01 -17.84 1.42
C GLN A 616 7.36 -16.47 1.40
N TYR A 617 8.13 -15.40 1.21
CA TYR A 617 7.62 -14.02 1.23
C TYR A 617 6.87 -13.68 2.55
N PHE A 618 7.32 -14.26 3.67
CA PHE A 618 6.70 -14.06 4.98
C PHE A 618 6.84 -12.59 5.41
N GLY A 619 5.71 -11.93 5.68
CA GLY A 619 5.67 -10.48 5.93
C GLY A 619 5.16 -9.66 4.75
N THR A 620 4.57 -10.30 3.72
CA THR A 620 3.94 -9.58 2.59
C THR A 620 2.65 -8.86 2.97
N SER A 621 2.02 -9.24 4.09
CA SER A 621 0.93 -8.50 4.74
C SER A 621 0.99 -8.78 6.24
N VAL A 622 0.59 -7.81 7.05
CA VAL A 622 0.57 -7.94 8.51
C VAL A 622 -0.69 -7.27 9.04
N ALA A 623 -1.31 -7.85 10.06
CA ALA A 623 -2.37 -7.21 10.82
C ALA A 623 -2.40 -7.76 12.26
N GLY A 624 -2.97 -7.01 13.19
CA GLY A 624 -3.15 -7.48 14.57
C GLY A 624 -4.20 -6.68 15.33
N GLY A 625 -4.05 -6.66 16.65
CA GLY A 625 -4.89 -5.87 17.56
C GLY A 625 -6.21 -6.55 17.95
N LEU A 626 -6.40 -7.83 17.61
CA LEU A 626 -7.58 -8.61 18.00
C LEU A 626 -7.14 -9.97 18.56
N ASP A 627 -7.88 -10.45 19.55
CA ASP A 627 -7.66 -11.77 20.15
C ASP A 627 -8.32 -12.86 19.28
N PHE A 628 -7.50 -13.60 18.54
CA PHE A 628 -7.94 -14.71 17.71
C PHE A 628 -7.97 -16.03 18.50
N SER A 629 -7.06 -16.20 19.46
CA SER A 629 -6.90 -17.41 20.25
C SER A 629 -7.93 -17.55 21.38
N GLY A 630 -8.64 -16.47 21.72
CA GLY A 630 -9.64 -16.41 22.77
C GLY A 630 -9.04 -16.37 24.18
N ASP A 631 -7.79 -15.93 24.32
CA ASP A 631 -7.08 -15.89 25.60
C ASP A 631 -7.00 -14.51 26.24
N GLY A 632 -7.58 -13.49 25.61
CA GLY A 632 -7.60 -12.11 26.05
C GLY A 632 -6.38 -11.29 25.62
N LEU A 633 -5.47 -11.84 24.82
CA LEU A 633 -4.32 -11.13 24.28
C LEU A 633 -4.48 -10.85 22.78
N ALA A 634 -3.98 -9.71 22.32
CA ALA A 634 -3.99 -9.40 20.89
C ALA A 634 -3.04 -10.33 20.13
N ASP A 635 -3.52 -10.94 19.04
CA ASP A 635 -2.73 -11.81 18.17
C ASP A 635 -2.31 -11.08 16.88
N ILE A 636 -1.31 -11.65 16.20
CA ILE A 636 -0.75 -11.09 14.98
C ILE A 636 -0.95 -12.09 13.83
N THR A 637 -1.48 -11.63 12.70
CA THR A 637 -1.49 -12.40 11.46
C THR A 637 -0.42 -11.88 10.50
N VAL A 638 0.25 -12.81 9.82
CA VAL A 638 1.29 -12.53 8.84
C VAL A 638 1.01 -13.33 7.57
N GLY A 639 0.89 -12.63 6.45
CA GLY A 639 0.79 -13.23 5.13
C GLY A 639 2.13 -13.72 4.61
N ALA A 640 2.07 -14.80 3.84
CA ALA A 640 3.14 -15.40 3.06
C ALA A 640 2.58 -15.83 1.70
N LEU A 641 3.44 -16.24 0.77
CA LEU A 641 3.01 -16.72 -0.53
C LEU A 641 2.12 -17.96 -0.40
N GLY A 642 0.82 -17.79 -0.67
CA GLY A 642 -0.17 -18.87 -0.64
C GLY A 642 -0.60 -19.31 0.76
N GLN A 643 -0.04 -18.75 1.85
CA GLN A 643 -0.39 -19.11 3.22
C GLN A 643 -0.45 -17.88 4.15
N ALA A 644 -1.15 -17.99 5.27
CA ALA A 644 -1.08 -17.03 6.38
C ALA A 644 -0.70 -17.76 7.66
N ALA A 645 0.01 -17.07 8.55
CA ALA A 645 0.31 -17.54 9.89
C ALA A 645 -0.34 -16.62 10.93
N VAL A 646 -0.94 -17.19 11.96
CA VAL A 646 -1.37 -16.48 13.18
C VAL A 646 -0.36 -16.79 14.27
N LEU A 647 0.21 -15.74 14.87
CA LEU A 647 1.17 -15.78 15.95
C LEU A 647 0.45 -15.38 17.23
N ARG A 648 0.42 -16.31 18.20
CA ARG A 648 -0.20 -16.06 19.50
C ARG A 648 0.68 -15.18 20.38
N SER A 649 0.12 -14.14 20.97
CA SER A 649 0.86 -13.34 21.97
C SER A 649 1.08 -14.12 23.27
N ARG A 650 2.07 -13.69 24.07
CA ARG A 650 2.39 -14.29 25.36
C ARG A 650 2.16 -13.28 26.49
N PRO A 651 1.64 -13.69 27.65
CA PRO A 651 1.47 -12.78 28.77
C PRO A 651 2.82 -12.26 29.27
N VAL A 652 2.92 -10.95 29.51
CA VAL A 652 4.12 -10.30 30.03
C VAL A 652 3.96 -10.09 31.54
N VAL A 653 4.95 -10.55 32.31
CA VAL A 653 4.94 -10.53 33.77
C VAL A 653 6.01 -9.55 34.27
N ARG A 654 5.58 -8.62 35.12
CA ARG A 654 6.46 -7.66 35.80
C ARG A 654 6.58 -8.02 37.28
N LEU A 655 7.82 -8.20 37.73
CA LEU A 655 8.14 -8.58 39.10
C LEU A 655 8.76 -7.41 39.85
N LYS A 656 8.16 -7.04 40.97
CA LYS A 656 8.69 -6.08 41.92
C LYS A 656 9.38 -6.82 43.05
N LEU A 657 10.69 -6.64 43.17
CA LEU A 657 11.47 -7.29 44.22
C LEU A 657 11.57 -6.37 45.44
N SER A 658 11.43 -6.97 46.62
CA SER A 658 11.74 -6.32 47.89
C SER A 658 12.57 -7.24 48.76
N MET A 659 13.53 -6.68 49.48
CA MET A 659 14.38 -7.43 50.40
C MET A 659 14.44 -6.69 51.73
N THR A 660 14.17 -7.42 52.81
CA THR A 660 14.22 -6.88 54.18
C THR A 660 15.27 -7.62 54.99
N PHE A 661 16.08 -6.87 55.73
CA PHE A 661 17.16 -7.36 56.57
C PHE A 661 16.83 -7.17 58.05
N THR A 662 17.07 -8.19 58.85
CA THR A 662 17.00 -8.13 60.31
C THR A 662 18.31 -8.66 60.90
N PRO A 663 19.17 -7.79 61.46
CA PRO A 663 18.98 -6.36 61.68
C PRO A 663 19.02 -5.51 60.39
N LYS A 664 18.40 -4.31 60.41
CA LYS A 664 18.37 -3.38 59.26
C LYS A 664 19.73 -2.73 58.95
N ALA A 665 20.62 -2.70 59.94
CA ALA A 665 21.99 -2.23 59.82
C ALA A 665 22.91 -3.12 60.66
N LEU A 666 24.16 -3.30 60.23
CA LEU A 666 25.12 -4.16 60.90
C LEU A 666 25.92 -3.39 61.95
N PRO A 667 25.89 -3.78 63.24
CA PRO A 667 26.77 -3.18 64.24
C PRO A 667 28.24 -3.52 63.96
N VAL A 668 29.15 -2.65 64.40
CA VAL A 668 30.60 -2.89 64.27
C VAL A 668 30.98 -4.11 65.12
N GLY A 669 31.63 -5.10 64.50
CA GLY A 669 31.98 -6.37 65.16
C GLY A 669 30.85 -7.41 65.23
N PHE A 670 29.83 -7.29 64.36
CA PHE A 670 28.76 -8.27 64.22
C PHE A 670 29.31 -9.68 63.93
N HIS A 671 28.79 -10.67 64.65
CA HIS A 671 29.22 -12.08 64.60
C HIS A 671 28.03 -13.06 64.58
N SER A 672 26.79 -12.54 64.47
CA SER A 672 25.57 -13.34 64.41
C SER A 672 25.10 -13.51 62.95
N SER A 673 23.98 -14.18 62.74
CA SER A 673 23.31 -14.29 61.44
C SER A 673 22.39 -13.11 61.17
N VAL A 674 22.27 -12.72 59.89
CA VAL A 674 21.27 -11.77 59.41
C VAL A 674 20.10 -12.54 58.82
N ASN A 675 18.90 -12.31 59.32
CA ASN A 675 17.69 -12.83 58.70
C ASN A 675 17.33 -11.95 57.51
N VAL A 676 17.20 -12.56 56.34
CA VAL A 676 16.81 -11.89 55.11
C VAL A 676 15.47 -12.45 54.66
N ASN A 677 14.53 -11.58 54.31
CA ASN A 677 13.29 -11.99 53.66
C ASN A 677 13.21 -11.30 52.29
N LEU A 678 13.31 -12.10 51.24
CA LEU A 678 13.24 -11.69 49.84
C LEU A 678 11.85 -12.00 49.31
N CYS A 679 11.15 -11.01 48.79
CA CYS A 679 9.82 -11.17 48.22
C CYS A 679 9.79 -10.73 46.75
N PHE A 680 9.16 -11.55 45.92
CA PHE A 680 8.82 -11.29 44.54
C PHE A 680 7.32 -11.03 44.45
N GLU A 681 6.94 -9.80 44.16
CA GLU A 681 5.55 -9.38 44.02
C GLU A 681 5.23 -9.19 42.53
N VAL A 682 4.16 -9.84 42.05
CA VAL A 682 3.69 -9.64 40.67
C VAL A 682 2.81 -8.38 40.64
N SER A 683 3.21 -7.38 39.86
CA SER A 683 2.54 -6.07 39.89
C SER A 683 1.20 -6.06 39.14
N TYR A 684 1.09 -6.81 38.04
CA TYR A 684 -0.12 -6.95 37.23
C TYR A 684 -0.17 -8.35 36.62
N VAL A 685 -1.34 -8.98 36.66
CA VAL A 685 -1.57 -10.29 36.07
C VAL A 685 -2.80 -10.17 35.18
N SER A 686 -2.62 -10.24 33.86
CA SER A 686 -3.76 -10.42 32.96
C SER A 686 -4.43 -11.77 33.28
N PRO A 687 -5.74 -11.94 33.04
CA PRO A 687 -6.40 -13.24 33.24
C PRO A 687 -5.71 -14.39 32.48
N ALA A 688 -5.14 -14.08 31.31
CA ALA A 688 -4.28 -14.95 30.52
C ALA A 688 -3.01 -15.37 31.28
N ALA A 689 -2.37 -14.42 31.96
CA ALA A 689 -1.18 -14.64 32.78
C ALA A 689 -1.49 -15.47 34.04
N GLU A 690 -2.66 -15.35 34.67
CA GLU A 690 -2.96 -16.05 35.94
C GLU A 690 -2.91 -17.57 35.80
N SER A 691 -3.48 -18.09 34.72
CA SER A 691 -3.52 -19.54 34.47
C SER A 691 -2.13 -20.07 34.09
N GLY A 692 -1.39 -19.32 33.27
CA GLY A 692 -0.03 -19.69 32.88
C GLY A 692 0.99 -19.57 34.01
N LEU A 693 0.86 -18.58 34.91
CA LEU A 693 1.80 -18.31 35.99
C LEU A 693 1.81 -19.43 37.04
N LYS A 694 0.63 -19.99 37.37
CA LYS A 694 0.50 -21.13 38.31
C LYS A 694 1.29 -22.36 37.88
N GLU A 695 1.56 -22.48 36.59
CA GLU A 695 2.30 -23.61 36.00
C GLU A 695 3.78 -23.30 35.77
N THR A 696 4.23 -22.11 36.16
CA THR A 696 5.63 -21.69 36.06
C THR A 696 6.34 -21.81 37.39
N SER A 697 7.67 -21.85 37.33
CA SER A 697 8.53 -21.81 38.49
C SER A 697 9.49 -20.63 38.37
N LEU A 698 9.76 -19.96 39.48
CA LEU A 698 10.75 -18.89 39.56
C LEU A 698 12.09 -19.51 39.96
N ASN A 699 13.10 -19.33 39.12
CA ASN A 699 14.47 -19.66 39.46
C ASN A 699 15.23 -18.37 39.77
N PHE A 700 15.84 -18.27 40.94
CA PHE A 700 16.66 -17.11 41.30
C PHE A 700 17.98 -17.51 41.97
N THR A 701 18.95 -16.61 41.86
CA THR A 701 20.29 -16.73 42.44
C THR A 701 20.57 -15.49 43.28
N VAL A 702 21.22 -15.68 44.43
CA VAL A 702 21.58 -14.58 45.34
C VAL A 702 23.09 -14.50 45.44
N ASP A 703 23.67 -13.42 44.95
CA ASP A 703 25.09 -13.13 45.06
C ASP A 703 25.33 -12.05 46.13
N VAL A 704 26.09 -12.42 47.16
CA VAL A 704 26.29 -11.61 48.35
C VAL A 704 27.62 -10.88 48.28
N ASP A 705 27.58 -9.58 48.57
CA ASP A 705 28.72 -8.66 48.61
C ASP A 705 29.43 -8.48 47.25
N VAL A 706 28.65 -8.34 46.18
CA VAL A 706 29.09 -8.34 44.77
C VAL A 706 30.14 -7.27 44.40
N VAL A 707 30.29 -6.23 45.22
CA VAL A 707 31.24 -5.14 45.00
C VAL A 707 32.63 -5.49 45.55
N LYS A 708 32.74 -6.53 46.39
CA LYS A 708 33.97 -6.90 47.09
C LYS A 708 34.60 -8.17 46.51
N GLN A 709 35.92 -8.17 46.43
CA GLN A 709 36.72 -9.35 46.03
C GLN A 709 36.60 -10.48 47.06
N ARG A 710 36.55 -10.14 48.35
CA ARG A 710 36.35 -11.08 49.47
C ARG A 710 34.97 -10.83 50.06
N LYS A 711 34.10 -11.84 50.00
CA LYS A 711 32.72 -11.75 50.48
C LYS A 711 32.70 -11.69 52.01
N ARG A 712 32.11 -10.63 52.58
CA ARG A 712 32.00 -10.47 54.05
C ARG A 712 30.89 -11.32 54.66
N LEU A 713 29.81 -11.53 53.91
CA LEU A 713 28.69 -12.40 54.27
C LEU A 713 28.53 -13.50 53.21
N GLN A 714 27.97 -14.64 53.61
CA GLN A 714 27.59 -15.74 52.73
C GLN A 714 26.24 -16.33 53.16
N CYS A 715 25.54 -17.03 52.26
CA CYS A 715 24.35 -17.78 52.63
C CYS A 715 24.71 -18.91 53.60
N SER A 716 23.87 -19.12 54.62
CA SER A 716 23.99 -20.29 55.51
C SER A 716 23.72 -21.61 54.76
N ASP A 717 22.86 -21.57 53.75
CA ASP A 717 22.64 -22.67 52.81
C ASP A 717 23.22 -22.28 51.45
N GLU A 718 24.35 -22.91 51.08
CA GLU A 718 25.03 -22.64 49.81
C GLU A 718 24.15 -22.91 48.59
N ARG A 719 23.20 -23.84 48.68
CA ARG A 719 22.30 -24.18 47.56
C ARG A 719 21.39 -23.01 47.20
N LEU A 720 20.99 -22.23 48.21
CA LEU A 720 20.08 -21.09 48.05
C LEU A 720 20.77 -19.91 47.32
N CYS A 721 22.06 -19.69 47.60
CA CYS A 721 22.91 -18.74 46.90
C CYS A 721 23.25 -19.18 45.46
N GLN A 722 23.32 -20.50 45.18
CA GLN A 722 23.67 -21.03 43.86
C GLN A 722 22.49 -21.02 42.86
N SER A 723 21.33 -21.56 43.23
CA SER A 723 20.09 -21.53 42.42
C SER A 723 18.93 -22.09 43.24
N SER A 724 17.84 -21.32 43.31
CA SER A 724 16.61 -21.73 44.00
C SER A 724 15.44 -21.75 43.03
N LEU A 725 14.87 -22.93 42.83
CA LEU A 725 13.62 -23.11 42.10
C LEU A 725 12.45 -23.07 43.09
N ARG A 726 11.42 -22.27 42.79
CA ARG A 726 10.21 -22.14 43.59
C ARG A 726 8.96 -22.07 42.72
N GLU A 727 7.90 -22.74 43.16
CA GLU A 727 6.58 -22.65 42.54
C GLU A 727 5.80 -21.48 43.13
N TRP A 728 4.91 -20.90 42.33
CA TRP A 728 4.04 -19.82 42.80
C TRP A 728 2.97 -20.38 43.75
N GLY A 729 2.79 -19.71 44.90
CA GLY A 729 1.71 -20.03 45.84
C GLY A 729 0.33 -19.54 45.36
N THR A 730 -0.68 -19.62 46.23
CA THR A 730 -2.06 -19.16 45.92
C THR A 730 -2.21 -17.64 45.86
N GLY A 731 -1.15 -16.86 46.12
CA GLY A 731 -1.17 -15.40 46.14
C GLY A 731 -0.13 -14.78 45.18
N PRO A 732 -0.22 -13.47 44.88
CA PRO A 732 0.61 -12.77 43.91
C PRO A 732 2.04 -12.47 44.40
N CYS A 733 2.41 -12.96 45.58
CA CYS A 733 3.69 -12.68 46.22
C CYS A 733 4.35 -13.98 46.68
N LEU A 734 5.59 -14.18 46.25
CA LEU A 734 6.45 -15.29 46.66
C LEU A 734 7.56 -14.75 47.56
N CYS A 735 7.53 -15.07 48.85
CA CYS A 735 8.54 -14.66 49.83
C CYS A 735 9.38 -15.85 50.30
N GLU A 736 10.69 -15.69 50.23
CA GLU A 736 11.68 -16.69 50.63
C GLU A 736 12.58 -16.11 51.74
N PRO A 737 12.43 -16.60 52.99
CA PRO A 737 13.33 -16.24 54.08
C PRO A 737 14.61 -17.07 54.03
N PHE A 738 15.76 -16.45 54.27
CA PHE A 738 17.05 -17.12 54.38
C PHE A 738 18.00 -16.41 55.36
N LEU A 739 19.10 -17.08 55.69
CA LEU A 739 20.09 -16.60 56.65
C LEU A 739 21.40 -16.26 55.95
N LEU A 740 21.94 -15.07 56.24
CA LEU A 740 23.32 -14.72 55.91
C LEU A 740 24.19 -14.84 57.15
N VAL A 741 25.36 -15.44 57.00
CA VAL A 741 26.34 -15.62 58.07
C VAL A 741 27.68 -14.96 57.68
N PRO A 742 28.45 -14.44 58.65
CA PRO A 742 29.81 -13.98 58.41
C PRO A 742 30.67 -15.09 57.81
N THR A 743 31.43 -14.76 56.76
CA THR A 743 32.40 -15.70 56.16
C THR A 743 33.56 -15.98 57.15
N GLU A 744 33.81 -15.04 58.06
CA GLU A 744 34.88 -15.07 59.06
C GLU A 744 34.32 -14.65 60.41
N GLY A 745 34.86 -15.19 61.51
CA GLY A 745 34.26 -15.10 62.85
C GLY A 745 33.92 -13.70 63.36
N GLN A 746 34.48 -12.64 62.77
CA GLN A 746 34.06 -11.26 63.04
C GLN A 746 34.04 -10.46 61.73
N LEU A 747 32.87 -9.91 61.38
CA LEU A 747 32.78 -8.88 60.34
C LEU A 747 33.62 -7.67 60.79
N CYS A 748 34.02 -6.83 59.83
CA CYS A 748 34.67 -5.54 60.10
C CYS A 748 36.19 -5.56 60.37
N GLN A 749 36.94 -6.56 59.88
CA GLN A 749 38.42 -6.55 60.01
C GLN A 749 39.13 -5.54 59.07
N GLU A 750 38.58 -5.31 57.87
CA GLU A 750 39.20 -4.44 56.85
C GLU A 750 38.27 -3.30 56.38
N ASP A 751 36.97 -3.57 56.15
CA ASP A 751 35.99 -2.58 55.68
C ASP A 751 34.68 -2.62 56.47
N CYS A 752 34.44 -1.54 57.20
CA CYS A 752 33.29 -1.29 58.09
C CYS A 752 32.32 -0.22 57.60
N PHE A 753 32.56 0.33 56.42
CA PHE A 753 31.90 1.55 55.98
C PHE A 753 31.10 1.34 54.69
N SER A 754 31.56 0.46 53.81
CA SER A 754 30.81 0.16 52.59
C SER A 754 29.63 -0.76 52.89
N ASN A 755 28.47 -0.44 52.31
CA ASN A 755 27.29 -1.30 52.38
C ASN A 755 27.61 -2.69 51.80
N ILE A 756 26.99 -3.73 52.36
CA ILE A 756 27.00 -5.06 51.77
C ILE A 756 25.96 -5.08 50.67
N SER A 757 26.40 -5.26 49.42
CA SER A 757 25.52 -5.29 48.25
C SER A 757 25.10 -6.72 47.93
N VAL A 758 23.82 -7.03 48.05
CA VAL A 758 23.23 -8.33 47.70
C VAL A 758 22.53 -8.19 46.35
N LYS A 759 23.06 -8.86 45.33
CA LYS A 759 22.45 -8.93 44.00
C LYS A 759 21.57 -10.17 43.90
N VAL A 760 20.32 -9.99 43.48
CA VAL A 760 19.40 -11.07 43.16
C VAL A 760 19.22 -11.07 41.64
N SER A 761 19.41 -12.22 41.01
CA SER A 761 19.10 -12.44 39.59
C SER A 761 18.04 -13.53 39.48
N TYR A 762 17.06 -13.37 38.59
CA TYR A 762 15.92 -14.26 38.51
C TYR A 762 15.50 -14.56 37.07
N GLN A 763 14.81 -15.67 36.86
CA GLN A 763 14.28 -16.08 35.57
C GLN A 763 13.03 -16.94 35.79
N LEU A 764 12.07 -16.84 34.87
CA LEU A 764 10.93 -17.75 34.84
C LEU A 764 11.30 -19.03 34.10
N GLN A 765 11.08 -20.17 34.73
CA GLN A 765 11.22 -21.49 34.15
C GLN A 765 9.83 -22.08 33.90
N THR A 766 9.55 -22.35 32.64
CA THR A 766 8.34 -23.04 32.20
C THR A 766 8.67 -24.50 31.89
N PRO A 767 7.86 -25.47 32.32
CA PRO A 767 8.11 -26.86 31.99
C PRO A 767 7.89 -27.10 30.49
N GLU A 768 8.72 -27.94 29.87
CA GLU A 768 8.64 -28.26 28.44
C GLU A 768 7.37 -29.09 28.12
N GLY A 769 6.64 -28.71 27.08
CA GLY A 769 5.44 -29.41 26.61
C GLY A 769 4.39 -28.50 25.95
N ARG A 770 3.52 -29.08 25.12
CA ARG A 770 2.32 -28.39 24.59
C ARG A 770 1.33 -28.19 25.73
N ARG A 771 0.90 -26.95 25.97
CA ARG A 771 -0.09 -26.59 26.99
C ARG A 771 -1.25 -25.81 26.39
N ASP A 772 -2.39 -25.88 27.04
CA ASP A 772 -3.60 -25.16 26.62
C ASP A 772 -3.45 -23.65 26.89
N HIS A 773 -2.75 -23.28 27.96
CA HIS A 773 -2.50 -21.89 28.38
C HIS A 773 -1.22 -21.29 27.78
N PRO A 774 -1.18 -19.97 27.56
CA PRO A 774 0.00 -19.30 27.03
C PRO A 774 1.08 -19.16 28.11
N GLN A 775 2.34 -19.47 27.76
CA GLN A 775 3.45 -19.41 28.69
C GLN A 775 3.88 -17.96 28.95
N PRO A 776 3.87 -17.45 30.19
CA PRO A 776 4.28 -16.08 30.47
C PRO A 776 5.77 -15.86 30.21
N ILE A 777 6.15 -14.59 29.99
CA ILE A 777 7.53 -14.11 29.91
C ILE A 777 7.75 -12.96 30.87
N LEU A 778 9.01 -12.76 31.28
CA LEU A 778 9.39 -11.52 31.93
C LEU A 778 9.40 -10.37 30.91
N ASP A 779 9.05 -9.18 31.39
CA ASP A 779 9.20 -7.95 30.61
C ASP A 779 10.65 -7.80 30.13
N PHE A 780 10.82 -7.65 28.82
CA PHE A 780 12.13 -7.56 28.17
C PHE A 780 12.88 -6.28 28.56
N TYR A 781 12.16 -5.18 28.82
CA TYR A 781 12.76 -3.91 29.21
C TYR A 781 13.10 -3.84 30.70
N ALA A 782 12.60 -4.77 31.51
CA ALA A 782 12.95 -4.88 32.92
C ALA A 782 14.20 -5.75 33.08
N GLU A 783 15.23 -5.23 33.76
CA GLU A 783 16.38 -6.06 34.11
C GLU A 783 15.92 -7.19 35.06
N PRO A 784 16.22 -8.46 34.76
CA PRO A 784 15.87 -9.59 35.61
C PRO A 784 16.83 -9.71 36.80
N SER A 785 17.23 -8.58 37.38
CA SER A 785 18.07 -8.51 38.56
C SER A 785 17.82 -7.25 39.39
N ALA A 786 18.10 -7.31 40.68
CA ALA A 786 18.03 -6.19 41.60
C ALA A 786 19.19 -6.23 42.59
N ILE A 787 19.67 -5.05 43.02
CA ILE A 787 20.72 -4.94 44.04
C ILE A 787 20.14 -4.28 45.29
N PHE A 788 20.28 -4.96 46.41
CA PHE A 788 19.89 -4.47 47.73
C PHE A 788 21.12 -4.18 48.57
N GLN A 789 21.03 -3.18 49.44
CA GLN A 789 22.15 -2.75 50.26
C GLN A 789 21.83 -2.93 51.74
N LEU A 790 22.71 -3.66 52.44
CA LEU A 790 22.71 -3.78 53.89
C LEU A 790 23.81 -2.87 54.47
N PRO A 791 23.46 -1.72 55.06
CA PRO A 791 24.44 -0.79 55.60
C PRO A 791 25.01 -1.24 56.95
N TYR A 792 26.14 -0.68 57.32
CA TYR A 792 26.64 -0.72 58.70
C TYR A 792 26.00 0.38 59.54
N GLU A 793 25.89 0.14 60.85
CA GLU A 793 25.51 1.17 61.81
C GLU A 793 26.55 2.30 61.81
N LYS A 794 26.10 3.54 61.67
CA LYS A 794 26.99 4.69 61.66
C LYS A 794 27.39 5.04 63.10
N ALA A 795 28.66 4.83 63.44
CA ALA A 795 29.21 5.21 64.74
C ALA A 795 29.48 6.73 64.81
N CYS A 796 28.49 7.52 65.23
CA CYS A 796 28.69 8.93 65.53
C CYS A 796 29.19 9.10 66.98
N LYS A 797 30.36 9.71 67.16
CA LYS A 797 30.95 10.03 68.48
C LYS A 797 29.88 10.57 69.44
N ASN A 798 29.54 9.77 70.45
CA ASN A 798 28.64 10.08 71.57
C ASN A 798 27.21 10.53 71.23
N LYS A 799 26.62 10.12 70.09
CA LYS A 799 25.19 10.36 69.81
C LYS A 799 24.49 9.06 69.38
N LEU A 800 23.29 8.84 69.91
CA LEU A 800 22.40 7.72 69.55
C LEU A 800 21.98 7.71 68.08
N PHE A 801 22.11 8.84 67.37
CA PHE A 801 21.74 9.00 65.96
C PHE A 801 22.73 9.92 65.24
N CYS A 802 23.12 9.56 64.02
CA CYS A 802 23.91 10.42 63.14
C CYS A 802 23.00 11.41 62.42
N VAL A 803 23.17 12.69 62.69
CA VAL A 803 22.52 13.78 61.94
C VAL A 803 23.54 14.32 60.94
N ALA A 804 23.28 14.16 59.65
CA ALA A 804 24.08 14.77 58.59
C ALA A 804 23.44 16.10 58.20
N GLU A 805 24.16 17.21 58.36
CA GLU A 805 23.80 18.49 57.75
C GLU A 805 24.40 18.54 56.34
N LEU A 806 23.56 18.24 55.34
CA LEU A 806 23.94 18.34 53.94
C LEU A 806 23.55 19.71 53.40
N GLN A 807 24.53 20.55 53.07
CA GLN A 807 24.30 21.82 52.37
C GLN A 807 24.62 21.66 50.89
N LEU A 808 23.60 21.82 50.03
CA LEU A 808 23.77 21.88 48.58
C LEU A 808 23.79 23.35 48.15
N ALA A 809 24.92 23.82 47.63
CA ALA A 809 25.05 25.14 47.04
C ALA A 809 25.16 25.01 45.52
N THR A 810 24.28 25.68 44.78
CA THR A 810 24.30 25.72 43.31
C THR A 810 24.57 27.15 42.86
N THR A 811 25.61 27.38 42.07
CA THR A 811 25.86 28.67 41.43
C THR A 811 25.42 28.60 39.97
N LEU A 812 24.41 29.38 39.59
CA LEU A 812 24.11 29.67 38.20
C LEU A 812 25.09 30.75 37.73
N SER A 813 26.01 30.40 36.82
CA SER A 813 26.79 31.42 36.09
C SER A 813 25.82 32.15 35.15
N GLN A 814 25.66 33.46 35.36
CA GLN A 814 24.89 34.34 34.48
C GLN A 814 25.56 34.49 33.11
#